data_AF-A0A5M4AFE9-F1
#
_entry.id   AF-A0A5M4AFE9-F1
#
_cell.length_a   1.000
_cell.length_b   1.000
_cell.length_c   1.000
_cell.angle_alpha   90.00
_cell.angle_beta   90.00
_cell.angle_gamma   90.00
#
_symmetry.space_group_name_H-M   'P 1'
#
loop_
_entity.id
_entity.type
_entity.pdbx_description
1 polymer ?
#
loop_
_entity_poly.entity_id
_entity_poly.type
_entity_poly.pdbx_seq_one_letter_code
_entity_poly.pdbx_strand_id
1 'polypeptide(L)'
;MISEPTEYIEIKGARVHNLKNIDLKIPRGRFIVITGLSGSGKSSLAFDTLYAEGQRRYVESLSSYARQFLGRIDKPEVDYIKGIPPAIAIEQKVNTRNPRSTVGTSTEIYDYLKLLFARVGKTISPVSGKEVSRHQVTDVVDFILSYPEKTRVLILSPLHVKKDRSLETEADLLRQQGFTRLEIDGEIIRIDDLLNDPKKLKTKSDIHIVIDRIAVSRGEDTQSRAADSVQTAFYEGKGECVIKVMADAETATERFSNRFEADEIEFEEPSMHMFSFNNPIGACPTCEGYGKIIGIDEDLVIPNKSLSIYNDAIACWKGEKMSEWKEQLLFNAEKFDFPVHKPYYELTEEQRHLLWTGNRHFHGLNQFFKYLEEKSYKIQYRVMLSRYRGKTICPDCRGTRLKKEASYVKVAGKSIQELVVMPATELQKYFSGIKLKKHEQNIAGRLLTEINNRLAFLCDVGLGYLTLNRLSSTLSGGESQRINLATSLGSSLVGSMYILDEPSIGLHSRDTTRLINVLKKLEELGNTVIVVEHDEEIIRAADEIVDIGPLAGMHGGEIVFQGNHKKLAQEGTSLTAKYLTGEEEITIPAKRRSWNNFIEITGARENNLKGIDVKFPLNTMTVVTGVSGSGKSSLVKNILFPALVKYYGGYGERTGAHQKVDGDMHLLTGIEFVDQNPIGKSSRSNPVTYLKAYDEIRKLFADQQASKINGFKASHFSFNIDGGRCEECQGEGVIKVEMQFMADISLTCESCGGKRFKQDILEVHYRDKSIYDILEMTVNQAIDFFSEKAKTAEKRIVKKLRPLQDVGLGYLKLGQSSSTLSGGESQRIKLASFLAKEKDTPTLFVFDEPTTGLHFHDIRKLLDAFNALISRGHSIIVIEHNLDVIKSADWIIDLGPEGGDKGGNIVFEGTPEKLVDCKESYTGEYLKPKLHLK
;
A
#
# COMPACT_ATOMS: atom_id res chain seq x y z
N MET A 1 5.75 -40.13 26.72
CA MET A 1 6.69 -39.18 27.33
C MET A 1 6.64 -37.92 26.49
N ILE A 2 5.87 -36.92 26.91
CA ILE A 2 5.86 -35.60 26.28
C ILE A 2 7.15 -34.95 26.76
N SER A 3 8.15 -34.85 25.88
CA SER A 3 9.40 -34.12 26.19
C SER A 3 9.04 -32.72 26.65
N GLU A 4 9.58 -32.27 27.78
CA GLU A 4 9.49 -30.87 28.20
C GLU A 4 9.81 -29.96 27.01
N PRO A 5 9.03 -28.88 26.80
CA PRO A 5 9.32 -27.96 25.72
C PRO A 5 10.75 -27.46 25.89
N THR A 6 11.58 -27.69 24.87
CA THR A 6 12.95 -27.17 24.82
C THR A 6 12.88 -25.66 24.99
N GLU A 7 13.51 -25.12 26.04
CA GLU A 7 13.53 -23.69 26.36
C GLU A 7 14.26 -22.84 25.31
N TYR A 8 15.13 -23.48 24.52
CA TYR A 8 16.00 -22.82 23.54
C TYR A 8 15.82 -23.41 22.14
N ILE A 9 16.03 -22.56 21.13
CA ILE A 9 16.33 -22.95 19.77
C ILE A 9 17.85 -23.18 19.71
N GLU A 10 18.26 -24.44 19.58
CA GLU A 10 19.68 -24.81 19.54
C GLU A 10 20.13 -24.98 18.08
N ILE A 11 21.13 -24.21 17.68
CA ILE A 11 21.75 -24.22 16.37
C ILE A 11 23.18 -24.75 16.53
N LYS A 12 23.55 -25.75 15.73
CA LYS A 12 24.91 -26.26 15.67
C LYS A 12 25.46 -26.26 14.25
N GLY A 13 26.65 -25.70 14.10
CA GLY A 13 27.42 -25.69 12.87
C GLY A 13 26.71 -25.04 11.69
N ALA A 14 26.13 -23.85 11.86
CA ALA A 14 25.53 -23.12 10.74
C ALA A 14 26.63 -22.51 9.84
N ARG A 15 26.55 -22.79 8.54
CA ARG A 15 27.55 -22.44 7.51
C ARG A 15 26.95 -21.74 6.28
N VAL A 16 25.69 -21.34 6.36
CA VAL A 16 24.99 -20.66 5.27
C VAL A 16 25.73 -19.37 4.88
N HIS A 17 26.03 -19.23 3.58
CA HIS A 17 26.78 -18.11 3.01
C HIS A 17 28.17 -17.88 3.62
N ASN A 18 28.31 -16.88 4.50
CA ASN A 18 29.59 -16.52 5.12
C ASN A 18 29.67 -16.92 6.59
N LEU A 19 28.66 -17.62 7.14
CA LEU A 19 28.67 -18.10 8.52
C LEU A 19 29.79 -19.11 8.75
N LYS A 20 30.57 -18.94 9.82
CA LYS A 20 31.77 -19.74 10.10
C LYS A 20 31.50 -20.87 11.09
N ASN A 21 30.64 -21.80 10.69
CA ASN A 21 30.30 -22.98 11.49
C ASN A 21 29.84 -22.61 12.91
N ILE A 22 28.88 -21.68 12.99
CA ILE A 22 28.49 -21.07 14.26
C ILE A 22 27.55 -21.97 15.06
N ASP A 23 27.71 -21.89 16.38
CA ASP A 23 26.86 -22.53 17.37
C ASP A 23 26.13 -21.45 18.18
N LEU A 24 24.82 -21.60 18.38
CA LEU A 24 24.01 -20.58 19.06
C LEU A 24 22.85 -21.23 19.82
N LYS A 25 22.46 -20.65 20.95
CA LYS A 25 21.25 -21.04 21.71
C LYS A 25 20.35 -19.82 21.90
N ILE A 26 19.24 -19.74 21.18
CA ILE A 26 18.31 -18.60 21.26
C ILE A 26 17.19 -18.94 22.24
N PRO A 27 16.90 -18.11 23.26
CA PRO A 27 15.79 -18.37 24.18
C PRO A 27 14.44 -18.24 23.47
N ARG A 28 13.49 -19.12 23.79
CA ARG A 28 12.13 -19.04 23.26
C ARG A 28 11.26 -18.08 24.07
N GLY A 29 10.26 -17.50 23.42
CA GLY A 29 9.30 -16.60 24.07
C GLY A 29 9.94 -15.30 24.56
N ARG A 30 10.98 -14.83 23.87
CA ARG A 30 11.75 -13.62 24.19
C ARG A 30 11.85 -12.70 22.99
N PHE A 31 12.18 -11.44 23.25
CA PHE A 31 12.52 -10.46 22.23
C PHE A 31 14.05 -10.42 21.99
N ILE A 32 14.46 -10.97 20.85
CA ILE A 32 15.87 -11.11 20.44
C ILE A 32 16.19 -10.15 19.29
N VAL A 33 17.32 -9.45 19.39
CA VAL A 33 17.84 -8.61 18.31
C VAL A 33 19.14 -9.17 17.76
N ILE A 34 19.21 -9.37 16.45
CA ILE A 34 20.42 -9.73 15.72
C ILE A 34 20.99 -8.44 15.11
N THR A 35 22.24 -8.11 15.47
CA THR A 35 22.90 -6.88 15.02
C THR A 35 24.32 -7.14 14.50
N GLY A 36 24.99 -6.12 14.00
CA GLY A 36 26.32 -6.19 13.38
C GLY A 36 26.44 -5.47 12.03
N LEU A 37 27.62 -5.43 11.42
CA LEU A 37 27.87 -4.66 10.17
C LEU A 37 27.00 -5.10 8.97
N SER A 38 26.80 -4.21 7.99
CA SER A 38 26.18 -4.55 6.70
C SER A 38 26.97 -5.70 6.05
N GLY A 39 26.32 -6.82 5.76
CA GLY A 39 26.97 -8.02 5.22
C GLY A 39 27.74 -8.88 6.24
N SER A 40 27.53 -8.73 7.55
CA SER A 40 28.17 -9.58 8.56
C SER A 40 27.63 -11.01 8.64
N GLY A 41 26.44 -11.28 8.11
CA GLY A 41 25.77 -12.60 8.16
C GLY A 41 24.44 -12.63 8.91
N LYS A 42 23.89 -11.45 9.29
CA LYS A 42 22.60 -11.32 10.00
C LYS A 42 21.44 -11.99 9.26
N SER A 43 21.22 -11.60 8.00
CA SER A 43 20.14 -12.15 7.19
C SER A 43 20.37 -13.63 6.88
N SER A 44 21.63 -14.06 6.75
CA SER A 44 21.98 -15.47 6.57
C SER A 44 21.59 -16.32 7.77
N LEU A 45 21.75 -15.81 9.00
CA LEU A 45 21.28 -16.49 10.20
C LEU A 45 19.75 -16.39 10.36
N ALA A 46 19.18 -15.19 10.22
CA ALA A 46 17.76 -14.95 10.48
C ALA A 46 16.86 -15.56 9.41
N PHE A 47 17.07 -15.23 8.14
CA PHE A 47 16.18 -15.61 7.04
C PHE A 47 16.60 -16.91 6.37
N ASP A 48 17.85 -16.99 5.93
CA ASP A 48 18.32 -18.15 5.13
C ASP A 48 18.54 -19.40 5.98
N THR A 49 18.65 -19.25 7.31
CA THR A 49 18.81 -20.38 8.25
C THR A 49 17.55 -20.60 9.09
N LEU A 50 17.21 -19.66 9.99
CA LEU A 50 16.11 -19.86 10.94
C LEU A 50 14.74 -19.85 10.27
N TYR A 51 14.41 -18.81 9.51
CA TYR A 51 13.12 -18.75 8.81
C TYR A 51 12.98 -19.91 7.81
N ALA A 52 13.98 -20.12 6.96
CA ALA A 52 13.98 -21.18 5.97
C ALA A 52 13.72 -22.57 6.60
N GLU A 53 14.41 -22.90 7.70
CA GLU A 53 14.22 -24.19 8.36
C GLU A 53 12.88 -24.29 9.10
N GLY A 54 12.44 -23.22 9.76
CA GLY A 54 11.15 -23.19 10.48
C GLY A 54 9.96 -23.29 9.53
N GLN A 55 10.01 -22.58 8.39
CA GLN A 55 9.01 -22.67 7.34
C GLN A 55 9.03 -24.04 6.66
N ARG A 56 10.20 -24.54 6.27
CA ARG A 56 10.34 -25.85 5.61
C ARG A 56 9.75 -26.97 6.45
N ARG A 57 10.12 -27.07 7.74
CA ARG A 57 9.59 -28.11 8.64
C ARG A 57 8.08 -28.05 8.79
N TYR A 58 7.52 -26.84 8.86
CA TYR A 58 6.08 -26.65 8.93
C TYR A 58 5.39 -27.10 7.63
N VAL A 59 5.87 -26.66 6.47
CA VAL A 59 5.24 -26.99 5.18
C VAL A 59 5.41 -28.47 4.81
N GLU A 60 6.53 -29.12 5.17
CA GLU A 60 6.74 -30.56 5.01
C GLU A 60 5.73 -31.42 5.81
N SER A 61 5.09 -30.83 6.82
CA SER A 61 4.04 -31.47 7.61
C SER A 61 2.63 -31.34 7.00
N LEU A 62 2.42 -30.40 6.05
CA LEU A 62 1.09 -30.12 5.49
C LEU A 62 0.58 -31.20 4.54
N SER A 63 1.44 -31.76 3.68
CA SER A 63 1.05 -32.84 2.76
C SER A 63 2.25 -33.66 2.27
N SER A 64 1.98 -34.89 1.84
CA SER A 64 2.98 -35.74 1.16
C SER A 64 3.45 -35.13 -0.16
N TYR A 65 2.55 -34.44 -0.88
CA TYR A 65 2.87 -33.70 -2.11
C TYR A 65 3.88 -32.58 -1.85
N ALA A 66 3.62 -31.70 -0.88
CA ALA A 66 4.53 -30.61 -0.53
C ALA A 66 5.92 -31.14 -0.12
N ARG A 67 5.96 -32.24 0.63
CA ARG A 67 7.22 -32.90 1.03
C ARG A 67 8.07 -33.37 -0.16
N GLN A 68 7.45 -33.87 -1.23
CA GLN A 68 8.17 -34.31 -2.43
C GLN A 68 8.89 -33.16 -3.16
N PHE A 69 8.27 -31.98 -3.19
CA PHE A 69 8.86 -30.79 -3.82
C PHE A 69 9.89 -30.11 -2.93
N LEU A 70 9.60 -29.96 -1.63
CA LEU A 70 10.52 -29.35 -0.66
C LEU A 70 11.80 -30.18 -0.49
N GLY A 71 11.75 -31.50 -0.69
CA GLY A 71 12.94 -32.35 -0.68
C GLY A 71 13.95 -32.04 -1.79
N ARG A 72 13.57 -31.28 -2.84
CA ARG A 72 14.48 -30.84 -3.92
C ARG A 72 15.09 -29.46 -3.67
N ILE A 73 14.66 -28.75 -2.63
CA ILE A 73 15.23 -27.46 -2.24
C ILE A 73 16.50 -27.74 -1.44
N ASP A 74 17.56 -26.97 -1.72
CA ASP A 74 18.78 -27.01 -0.93
C ASP A 74 18.45 -26.69 0.53
N LYS A 75 18.77 -27.63 1.42
CA LYS A 75 18.60 -27.43 2.86
C LYS A 75 19.62 -26.39 3.33
N PRO A 76 19.27 -25.53 4.30
CA PRO A 76 20.25 -24.66 4.93
C PRO A 76 21.43 -25.49 5.45
N GLU A 77 22.66 -25.06 5.15
CA GLU A 77 23.89 -25.74 5.56
C GLU A 77 24.10 -25.63 7.07
N VAL A 78 23.55 -26.57 7.82
CA VAL A 78 23.62 -26.64 9.29
C VAL A 78 23.74 -28.09 9.73
N ASP A 79 24.50 -28.37 10.80
CA ASP A 79 24.63 -29.74 11.33
C ASP A 79 23.31 -30.21 11.94
N TYR A 80 22.72 -29.39 12.83
CA TYR A 80 21.33 -29.56 13.24
C TYR A 80 20.75 -28.29 13.86
N ILE A 81 19.42 -28.20 13.82
CA ILE A 81 18.62 -27.22 14.56
C ILE A 81 17.55 -27.95 15.37
N LYS A 82 17.49 -27.71 16.69
CA LYS A 82 16.52 -28.31 17.62
C LYS A 82 15.65 -27.23 18.27
N GLY A 83 14.38 -27.55 18.52
CA GLY A 83 13.46 -26.65 19.21
C GLY A 83 12.90 -25.50 18.35
N ILE A 84 13.06 -25.55 17.02
CA ILE A 84 12.61 -24.49 16.11
C ILE A 84 11.08 -24.47 15.96
N PRO A 85 10.40 -23.35 16.26
CA PRO A 85 8.97 -23.19 16.03
C PRO A 85 8.63 -22.92 14.55
N PRO A 86 7.34 -22.99 14.15
CA PRO A 86 6.89 -22.46 12.87
C PRO A 86 7.29 -20.98 12.73
N ALA A 87 7.89 -20.64 11.59
CA ALA A 87 8.47 -19.32 11.36
C ALA A 87 7.59 -18.46 10.45
N ILE A 88 7.48 -17.17 10.78
CA ILE A 88 6.80 -16.15 9.98
C ILE A 88 7.80 -15.01 9.74
N ALA A 89 8.13 -14.75 8.48
CA ALA A 89 8.98 -13.65 8.08
C ALA A 89 8.16 -12.39 7.75
N ILE A 90 8.60 -11.25 8.25
CA ILE A 90 8.05 -9.92 7.94
C ILE A 90 9.16 -9.09 7.28
N GLU A 91 9.31 -9.28 5.96
CA GLU A 91 10.32 -8.63 5.12
C GLU A 91 9.78 -7.34 4.46
N GLN A 92 10.71 -6.54 3.91
CA GLN A 92 10.42 -5.29 3.19
C GLN A 92 10.06 -5.47 1.71
N LYS A 93 9.68 -6.68 1.30
CA LYS A 93 9.28 -6.91 -0.09
C LYS A 93 7.93 -6.24 -0.32
N VAL A 94 7.92 -5.24 -1.21
CA VAL A 94 6.70 -4.57 -1.64
C VAL A 94 5.76 -5.63 -2.21
N ASN A 95 4.65 -5.85 -1.49
CA ASN A 95 3.64 -6.82 -1.88
C ASN A 95 3.11 -6.52 -3.29
N THR A 96 2.74 -7.61 -3.98
CA THR A 96 2.37 -7.69 -5.40
C THR A 96 1.60 -6.49 -5.97
N ARG A 97 1.86 -6.20 -7.25
CA ARG A 97 1.21 -5.13 -8.05
C ARG A 97 -0.27 -5.40 -8.35
N ASN A 98 -1.00 -6.08 -7.47
CA ASN A 98 -2.42 -6.34 -7.67
C ASN A 98 -3.19 -5.02 -7.54
N PRO A 99 -3.79 -4.51 -8.64
CA PRO A 99 -4.48 -3.22 -8.64
C PRO A 99 -5.77 -3.22 -7.79
N ARG A 100 -6.26 -4.40 -7.37
CA ARG A 100 -7.43 -4.53 -6.49
C ARG A 100 -7.09 -4.62 -5.00
N SER A 101 -5.83 -4.83 -4.63
CA SER A 101 -5.44 -4.91 -3.22
C SER A 101 -5.39 -3.53 -2.55
N THR A 102 -5.96 -3.43 -1.35
CA THR A 102 -5.95 -2.21 -0.52
C THR A 102 -5.41 -2.48 0.87
N VAL A 103 -5.16 -1.40 1.62
CA VAL A 103 -4.88 -1.48 3.07
C VAL A 103 -5.96 -2.28 3.78
N GLY A 104 -7.24 -2.02 3.48
CA GLY A 104 -8.37 -2.72 4.08
C GLY A 104 -8.41 -4.22 3.80
N THR A 105 -8.02 -4.66 2.59
CA THR A 105 -7.94 -6.09 2.28
C THR A 105 -6.71 -6.75 2.88
N SER A 106 -5.57 -6.04 2.90
CA SER A 106 -4.30 -6.57 3.43
C SER A 106 -4.32 -6.73 4.95
N THR A 107 -5.18 -5.98 5.63
CA THR A 107 -5.38 -6.01 7.09
C THR A 107 -6.58 -6.85 7.51
N GLU A 108 -7.31 -7.40 6.53
CA GLU A 108 -8.60 -8.11 6.68
C GLU A 108 -9.73 -7.27 7.32
N ILE A 109 -9.48 -5.99 7.68
CA ILE A 109 -10.49 -5.10 8.26
C ILE A 109 -11.68 -4.99 7.32
N TYR A 110 -11.43 -4.93 6.01
CA TYR A 110 -12.49 -4.84 5.00
C TYR A 110 -13.39 -6.09 5.01
N ASP A 111 -12.87 -7.27 5.33
CA ASP A 111 -13.68 -8.50 5.41
C ASP A 111 -14.65 -8.47 6.59
N TYR A 112 -14.20 -7.98 7.75
CA TYR A 112 -15.08 -7.74 8.89
C TYR A 112 -16.10 -6.63 8.61
N LEU A 113 -15.73 -5.59 7.86
CA LEU A 113 -16.68 -4.55 7.43
C LEU A 113 -17.79 -5.12 6.54
N LYS A 114 -17.45 -5.96 5.55
CA LYS A 114 -18.45 -6.63 4.71
C LYS A 114 -19.42 -7.45 5.55
N LEU A 115 -18.90 -8.22 6.51
CA LEU A 115 -19.70 -9.01 7.44
C LEU A 115 -20.61 -8.14 8.30
N LEU A 116 -20.09 -7.05 8.85
CA LEU A 116 -20.86 -6.12 9.68
C LEU A 116 -22.02 -5.51 8.88
N PHE A 117 -21.75 -4.97 7.70
CA PHE A 117 -22.77 -4.36 6.84
C PHE A 117 -23.81 -5.36 6.34
N ALA A 118 -23.41 -6.60 6.04
CA ALA A 118 -24.35 -7.65 5.65
C ALA A 118 -25.25 -8.13 6.80
N ARG A 119 -24.84 -7.94 8.07
CA ARG A 119 -25.59 -8.46 9.23
C ARG A 119 -26.42 -7.42 9.96
N VAL A 120 -25.93 -6.19 10.09
CA VAL A 120 -26.61 -5.11 10.83
C VAL A 120 -26.82 -3.84 9.99
N GLY A 121 -26.46 -3.87 8.70
CA GLY A 121 -26.67 -2.76 7.79
C GLY A 121 -28.15 -2.56 7.48
N LYS A 122 -28.58 -1.30 7.47
CA LYS A 122 -29.95 -0.88 7.15
C LYS A 122 -29.96 -0.21 5.81
N THR A 123 -30.80 -0.69 4.90
CA THR A 123 -30.99 -0.05 3.60
C THR A 123 -31.85 1.18 3.78
N ILE A 124 -31.35 2.34 3.38
CA ILE A 124 -32.03 3.63 3.44
C ILE A 124 -32.36 4.08 2.03
N SER A 125 -33.61 4.45 1.78
CA SER A 125 -34.02 4.97 0.47
C SER A 125 -33.28 6.28 0.16
N PRO A 126 -32.69 6.43 -1.04
CA PRO A 126 -32.05 7.67 -1.45
C PRO A 126 -33.05 8.79 -1.76
N VAL A 127 -34.35 8.48 -1.90
CA VAL A 127 -35.40 9.44 -2.23
C VAL A 127 -36.01 10.03 -0.95
N SER A 128 -36.54 9.19 -0.06
CA SER A 128 -37.20 9.64 1.17
C SER A 128 -36.30 9.71 2.40
N GLY A 129 -35.13 9.05 2.38
CA GLY A 129 -34.27 8.91 3.56
C GLY A 129 -34.81 7.96 4.64
N LYS A 130 -35.91 7.25 4.37
CA LYS A 130 -36.51 6.27 5.30
C LYS A 130 -35.84 4.90 5.17
N GLU A 131 -35.90 4.12 6.25
CA GLU A 131 -35.44 2.73 6.26
C GLU A 131 -36.36 1.88 5.37
N VAL A 132 -35.75 1.16 4.43
CA VAL A 132 -36.45 0.20 3.57
C VAL A 132 -36.71 -1.04 4.40
N SER A 133 -37.97 -1.42 4.49
CA SER A 133 -38.41 -2.61 5.24
C SER A 133 -39.39 -3.39 4.40
N ARG A 134 -39.40 -4.70 4.60
CA ARG A 134 -40.48 -5.57 4.15
C ARG A 134 -41.23 -6.09 5.36
N HIS A 135 -42.51 -6.37 5.17
CA HIS A 135 -43.34 -7.01 6.17
C HIS A 135 -43.31 -8.52 5.98
N GLN A 136 -43.11 -9.24 7.07
CA GLN A 136 -43.37 -10.67 7.13
C GLN A 136 -44.84 -10.92 7.46
N VAL A 137 -45.31 -12.15 7.19
CA VAL A 137 -46.66 -12.58 7.56
C VAL A 137 -46.92 -12.36 9.05
N THR A 138 -45.92 -12.61 9.90
CA THR A 138 -46.00 -12.38 11.34
C THR A 138 -46.26 -10.91 11.70
N ASP A 139 -45.65 -9.96 10.99
CA ASP A 139 -45.84 -8.52 11.28
C ASP A 139 -47.30 -8.10 11.05
N VAL A 140 -47.92 -8.63 9.99
CA VAL A 140 -49.33 -8.36 9.67
C VAL A 140 -50.26 -9.05 10.68
N VAL A 141 -49.94 -10.30 11.06
CA VAL A 141 -50.71 -11.03 12.08
C VAL A 141 -50.63 -10.33 13.44
N ASP A 142 -49.45 -9.89 13.86
CA ASP A 142 -49.25 -9.13 15.09
C ASP A 142 -50.00 -7.79 15.05
N PHE A 143 -50.02 -7.12 13.90
CA PHE A 143 -50.84 -5.92 13.70
C PHE A 143 -52.33 -6.22 13.88
N ILE A 144 -52.85 -7.30 13.30
CA ILE A 144 -54.25 -7.72 13.46
C ILE A 144 -54.57 -8.02 14.93
N LEU A 145 -53.68 -8.72 15.63
CA LEU A 145 -53.83 -9.11 17.04
C LEU A 145 -53.66 -7.94 18.03
N SER A 146 -53.11 -6.81 17.60
CA SER A 146 -52.98 -5.60 18.42
C SER A 146 -54.33 -4.95 18.74
N TYR A 147 -55.38 -5.25 17.96
CA TYR A 147 -56.73 -4.74 18.18
C TYR A 147 -57.52 -5.56 19.23
N PRO A 148 -58.57 -4.97 19.84
CA PRO A 148 -59.41 -5.67 20.82
C PRO A 148 -60.08 -6.94 20.26
N GLU A 149 -60.42 -7.88 21.15
CA GLU A 149 -61.17 -9.08 20.75
C GLU A 149 -62.51 -8.72 20.12
N LYS A 150 -62.94 -9.53 19.16
CA LYS A 150 -64.16 -9.38 18.34
C LYS A 150 -64.13 -8.22 17.33
N THR A 151 -63.05 -7.46 17.23
CA THR A 151 -62.87 -6.49 16.13
C THR A 151 -62.88 -7.21 14.79
N ARG A 152 -63.64 -6.70 13.81
CA ARG A 152 -63.75 -7.31 12.48
C ARG A 152 -62.66 -6.78 11.57
N VAL A 153 -61.97 -7.70 10.90
CA VAL A 153 -60.86 -7.37 9.99
C VAL A 153 -61.11 -8.03 8.64
N LEU A 154 -60.88 -7.27 7.58
CA LEU A 154 -60.86 -7.73 6.20
C LEU A 154 -59.41 -7.83 5.74
N ILE A 155 -59.04 -9.01 5.26
CA ILE A 155 -57.75 -9.25 4.62
C ILE A 155 -57.98 -9.14 3.11
N LEU A 156 -57.35 -8.15 2.49
CA LEU A 156 -57.54 -7.78 1.10
C LEU A 156 -56.23 -7.90 0.34
N SER A 157 -56.34 -8.09 -0.98
CA SER A 157 -55.21 -8.17 -1.90
C SER A 157 -55.49 -7.29 -3.12
N PRO A 158 -54.62 -6.35 -3.51
CA PRO A 158 -54.89 -5.47 -4.65
C PRO A 158 -54.97 -6.25 -5.97
N LEU A 159 -56.01 -5.97 -6.76
CA LEU A 159 -56.23 -6.63 -8.04
C LEU A 159 -55.43 -5.92 -9.15
N HIS A 160 -54.42 -6.61 -9.68
CA HIS A 160 -53.65 -6.10 -10.82
C HIS A 160 -54.19 -6.63 -12.16
N VAL A 161 -55.03 -5.83 -12.82
CA VAL A 161 -55.55 -6.17 -14.16
C VAL A 161 -54.42 -6.05 -15.21
N LYS A 162 -54.19 -7.11 -15.99
CA LYS A 162 -53.22 -7.07 -17.11
C LYS A 162 -53.72 -6.12 -18.23
N LYS A 163 -52.79 -5.42 -18.89
CA LYS A 163 -53.11 -4.38 -19.92
C LYS A 163 -53.91 -4.93 -21.12
N ASP A 164 -53.87 -6.23 -21.32
CA ASP A 164 -54.43 -7.01 -22.42
C ASP A 164 -55.75 -7.72 -22.04
N ARG A 165 -56.29 -7.50 -20.84
CA ARG A 165 -57.52 -8.14 -20.34
C ARG A 165 -58.52 -7.12 -19.83
N SER A 166 -59.81 -7.42 -20.01
CA SER A 166 -60.89 -6.69 -19.35
C SER A 166 -61.03 -7.13 -17.89
N LEU A 167 -61.62 -6.25 -17.06
CA LEU A 167 -61.90 -6.57 -15.66
C LEU A 167 -62.82 -7.80 -15.54
N GLU A 168 -63.77 -7.99 -16.45
CA GLU A 168 -64.69 -9.14 -16.40
C GLU A 168 -63.93 -10.46 -16.63
N THR A 169 -62.96 -10.45 -17.54
CA THR A 169 -62.14 -11.62 -17.84
C THR A 169 -61.27 -12.01 -16.64
N GLU A 170 -60.69 -11.02 -15.96
CA GLU A 170 -59.88 -11.26 -14.77
C GLU A 170 -60.74 -11.69 -13.58
N ALA A 171 -61.94 -11.13 -13.43
CA ALA A 171 -62.89 -11.53 -12.40
C ALA A 171 -63.41 -12.97 -12.59
N ASP A 172 -63.68 -13.41 -13.82
CA ASP A 172 -64.07 -14.81 -14.09
C ASP A 172 -62.93 -15.79 -13.79
N LEU A 173 -61.68 -15.41 -14.07
CA LEU A 173 -60.50 -16.20 -13.69
C LEU A 173 -60.38 -16.34 -12.17
N LEU A 174 -60.54 -15.24 -11.42
CA LEU A 174 -60.56 -15.28 -9.96
C LEU A 174 -61.69 -16.16 -9.43
N ARG A 175 -62.85 -16.15 -10.07
CA ARG A 175 -63.97 -17.05 -9.74
C ARG A 175 -63.60 -18.51 -9.94
N GLN A 176 -62.97 -18.85 -11.08
CA GLN A 176 -62.49 -20.21 -11.35
C GLN A 176 -61.41 -20.66 -10.35
N GLN A 177 -60.63 -19.72 -9.80
CA GLN A 177 -59.67 -19.96 -8.73
C GLN A 177 -60.30 -20.08 -7.33
N GLY A 178 -61.61 -19.85 -7.20
CA GLY A 178 -62.37 -20.04 -5.95
C GLY A 178 -62.62 -18.76 -5.15
N PHE A 179 -62.21 -17.58 -5.63
CA PHE A 179 -62.58 -16.32 -5.01
C PHE A 179 -64.05 -15.99 -5.30
N THR A 180 -64.75 -15.40 -4.33
CA THR A 180 -66.20 -15.14 -4.44
C THR A 180 -66.56 -13.67 -4.34
N ARG A 181 -65.63 -12.81 -3.88
CA ARG A 181 -65.90 -11.41 -3.52
C ARG A 181 -64.75 -10.49 -3.92
N LEU A 182 -65.12 -9.32 -4.42
CA LEU A 182 -64.23 -8.19 -4.67
C LEU A 182 -64.70 -6.99 -3.85
N GLU A 183 -63.78 -6.10 -3.53
CA GLU A 183 -64.05 -4.80 -2.95
C GLU A 183 -63.68 -3.74 -3.98
N ILE A 184 -64.66 -2.89 -4.34
CA ILE A 184 -64.53 -1.84 -5.35
C ILE A 184 -64.98 -0.54 -4.69
N ASP A 185 -64.06 0.43 -4.59
CA ASP A 185 -64.32 1.76 -3.99
C ASP A 185 -65.00 1.72 -2.59
N GLY A 186 -64.68 0.73 -1.76
CA GLY A 186 -65.28 0.56 -0.42
C GLY A 186 -66.44 -0.42 -0.34
N GLU A 187 -67.04 -0.82 -1.47
CA GLU A 187 -68.19 -1.73 -1.50
C GLU A 187 -67.79 -3.16 -1.84
N ILE A 188 -68.26 -4.14 -1.04
CA ILE A 188 -68.01 -5.56 -1.27
C ILE A 188 -69.10 -6.12 -2.20
N ILE A 189 -68.68 -6.58 -3.37
CA ILE A 189 -69.55 -7.12 -4.43
C ILE A 189 -69.18 -8.59 -4.67
N ARG A 190 -70.17 -9.46 -4.92
CA ARG A 190 -69.90 -10.85 -5.31
C ARG A 190 -69.50 -10.89 -6.79
N ILE A 191 -68.54 -11.75 -7.12
CA ILE A 191 -68.03 -11.83 -8.50
C ILE A 191 -69.14 -12.25 -9.47
N ASP A 192 -70.04 -13.15 -9.08
CA ASP A 192 -71.20 -13.53 -9.92
C ASP A 192 -72.15 -12.36 -10.20
N ASP A 193 -72.35 -11.46 -9.24
CA ASP A 193 -73.21 -10.28 -9.42
C ASP A 193 -72.55 -9.27 -10.38
N LEU A 194 -71.21 -9.16 -10.34
CA LEU A 194 -70.42 -8.34 -11.25
C LEU A 194 -70.45 -8.86 -12.70
N LEU A 195 -70.36 -10.18 -12.88
CA LEU A 195 -70.42 -10.83 -14.19
C LEU A 195 -71.81 -10.73 -14.84
N ASN A 196 -72.87 -10.66 -14.04
CA ASN A 196 -74.25 -10.57 -14.51
C ASN A 196 -74.71 -9.14 -14.86
N ASP A 197 -74.13 -8.10 -14.27
CA ASP A 197 -74.45 -6.69 -14.57
C ASP A 197 -73.17 -5.80 -14.66
N PRO A 198 -72.49 -5.77 -15.82
CA PRO A 198 -71.21 -5.08 -16.00
C PRO A 198 -71.27 -3.54 -15.94
N LYS A 199 -72.48 -2.93 -15.89
CA LYS A 199 -72.67 -1.48 -16.02
C LYS A 199 -72.39 -0.66 -14.75
N LYS A 200 -71.98 -1.30 -13.65
CA LYS A 200 -71.72 -0.64 -12.35
C LYS A 200 -70.30 -0.10 -12.16
N LEU A 201 -69.40 -0.26 -13.14
CA LEU A 201 -67.98 0.06 -12.97
C LEU A 201 -67.61 1.45 -13.51
N LYS A 202 -67.00 2.30 -12.67
CA LYS A 202 -66.26 3.49 -13.11
C LYS A 202 -64.83 3.09 -13.49
N THR A 203 -64.29 3.69 -14.54
CA THR A 203 -63.05 3.28 -15.22
C THR A 203 -61.74 3.54 -14.47
N LYS A 204 -61.79 4.03 -13.22
CA LYS A 204 -60.64 4.23 -12.31
C LYS A 204 -61.08 4.01 -10.86
N SER A 205 -61.28 2.76 -10.48
CA SER A 205 -61.69 2.36 -9.12
C SER A 205 -60.55 1.60 -8.45
N ASP A 206 -60.34 1.74 -7.14
CA ASP A 206 -59.36 0.94 -6.38
C ASP A 206 -60.02 -0.43 -6.09
N ILE A 207 -59.46 -1.52 -6.63
CA ILE A 207 -60.09 -2.84 -6.61
C ILE A 207 -59.23 -3.83 -5.84
N HIS A 208 -59.83 -4.48 -4.85
CA HIS A 208 -59.15 -5.48 -4.03
C HIS A 208 -59.93 -6.81 -4.04
N ILE A 209 -59.20 -7.92 -4.03
CA ILE A 209 -59.73 -9.26 -3.79
C ILE A 209 -59.96 -9.41 -2.29
N VAL A 210 -61.16 -9.87 -1.90
CA VAL A 210 -61.44 -10.19 -0.50
C VAL A 210 -60.98 -11.62 -0.22
N ILE A 211 -59.87 -11.76 0.50
CA ILE A 211 -59.25 -13.06 0.79
C ILE A 211 -59.96 -13.73 1.97
N ASP A 212 -60.05 -13.04 3.10
CA ASP A 212 -60.78 -13.54 4.26
C ASP A 212 -61.40 -12.40 5.09
N ARG A 213 -62.40 -12.76 5.89
CA ARG A 213 -63.01 -11.92 6.91
C ARG A 213 -62.91 -12.64 8.24
N ILE A 214 -62.09 -12.09 9.13
CA ILE A 214 -61.85 -12.66 10.46
C ILE A 214 -62.31 -11.70 11.55
N ALA A 215 -62.65 -12.26 12.71
CA ALA A 215 -62.84 -11.49 13.94
C ALA A 215 -61.64 -11.77 14.84
N VAL A 216 -61.03 -10.71 15.39
CA VAL A 216 -59.84 -10.83 16.22
C VAL A 216 -60.15 -11.69 17.45
N SER A 217 -59.36 -12.74 17.63
CA SER A 217 -59.41 -13.67 18.76
C SER A 217 -57.99 -14.10 19.08
N ARG A 218 -57.67 -14.26 20.37
CA ARG A 218 -56.31 -14.60 20.83
C ARG A 218 -56.01 -16.10 20.83
N GLY A 219 -56.90 -16.93 20.26
CA GLY A 219 -56.69 -18.37 20.12
C GLY A 219 -55.76 -18.73 18.95
N GLU A 220 -54.97 -19.80 19.10
CA GLU A 220 -54.01 -20.27 18.07
C GLU A 220 -54.67 -20.54 16.71
N ASP A 221 -55.89 -21.06 16.68
CA ASP A 221 -56.66 -21.30 15.45
C ASP A 221 -56.88 -20.02 14.63
N THR A 222 -57.10 -18.89 15.31
CA THR A 222 -57.33 -17.59 14.64
C THR A 222 -56.02 -17.03 14.11
N GLN A 223 -54.90 -17.25 14.82
CA GLN A 223 -53.58 -16.83 14.37
C GLN A 223 -53.14 -17.62 13.13
N SER A 224 -53.30 -18.95 13.13
CA SER A 224 -52.97 -19.80 11.98
C SER A 224 -53.81 -19.41 10.76
N ARG A 225 -55.12 -19.22 10.93
CA ARG A 225 -56.01 -18.80 9.84
C ARG A 225 -55.66 -17.41 9.29
N ALA A 226 -55.32 -16.47 10.17
CA ALA A 226 -54.87 -15.13 9.76
C ALA A 226 -53.54 -15.21 8.98
N ALA A 227 -52.58 -16.02 9.44
CA ALA A 227 -51.32 -16.22 8.76
C ALA A 227 -51.50 -16.80 7.34
N ASP A 228 -52.30 -17.86 7.19
CA ASP A 228 -52.62 -18.47 5.89
C ASP A 228 -53.27 -17.44 4.94
N SER A 229 -54.24 -16.68 5.46
CA SER A 229 -54.97 -15.67 4.67
C SER A 229 -54.07 -14.50 4.26
N VAL A 230 -53.19 -14.03 5.14
CA VAL A 230 -52.19 -13.00 4.82
C VAL A 230 -51.19 -13.53 3.78
N GLN A 231 -50.77 -14.79 3.88
CA GLN A 231 -49.89 -15.42 2.89
C GLN A 231 -50.55 -15.50 1.51
N THR A 232 -51.83 -15.89 1.44
CA THR A 232 -52.61 -15.85 0.19
C THR A 232 -52.74 -14.42 -0.33
N ALA A 233 -53.00 -13.45 0.54
CA ALA A 233 -53.13 -12.05 0.15
C ALA A 233 -51.85 -11.50 -0.48
N PHE A 234 -50.70 -11.77 0.13
CA PHE A 234 -49.41 -11.41 -0.42
C PHE A 234 -49.12 -12.13 -1.76
N TYR A 235 -49.49 -13.41 -1.90
CA TYR A 235 -49.25 -14.15 -3.13
C TYR A 235 -50.07 -13.58 -4.31
N GLU A 236 -51.38 -13.41 -4.13
CA GLU A 236 -52.26 -12.87 -5.19
C GLU A 236 -51.97 -11.40 -5.49
N GLY A 237 -51.60 -10.64 -4.47
CA GLY A 237 -51.32 -9.20 -4.56
C GLY A 237 -49.91 -8.89 -5.04
N LYS A 238 -49.17 -9.90 -5.54
CA LYS A 238 -47.77 -9.78 -5.98
C LYS A 238 -46.86 -9.09 -4.95
N GLY A 239 -47.10 -9.39 -3.69
CA GLY A 239 -46.37 -8.91 -2.54
C GLY A 239 -47.06 -7.81 -1.74
N GLU A 240 -48.23 -7.33 -2.16
CA GLU A 240 -49.04 -6.36 -1.42
C GLU A 240 -50.22 -7.02 -0.69
N CYS A 241 -50.48 -6.57 0.53
CA CYS A 241 -51.63 -6.95 1.34
C CYS A 241 -52.24 -5.69 1.96
N VAL A 242 -53.57 -5.60 1.97
CA VAL A 242 -54.28 -4.46 2.57
C VAL A 242 -55.17 -4.99 3.68
N ILE A 243 -55.04 -4.41 4.88
CA ILE A 243 -55.83 -4.77 6.04
C ILE A 243 -56.81 -3.65 6.33
N LYS A 244 -58.11 -3.94 6.29
CA LYS A 244 -59.17 -3.01 6.74
C LYS A 244 -59.72 -3.45 8.08
N VAL A 245 -59.53 -2.62 9.10
CA VAL A 245 -60.02 -2.84 10.45
C VAL A 245 -61.29 -2.03 10.65
N MET A 246 -62.36 -2.71 11.07
CA MET A 246 -63.66 -2.10 11.35
C MET A 246 -63.84 -1.99 12.87
N ALA A 247 -63.48 -0.85 13.45
CA ALA A 247 -63.60 -0.56 14.88
C ALA A 247 -64.38 0.76 15.10
N ASP A 248 -65.49 0.72 15.84
CA ASP A 248 -66.29 1.85 16.32
C ASP A 248 -66.32 3.11 15.42
N ALA A 249 -67.20 3.08 14.42
CA ALA A 249 -67.53 4.15 13.45
C ALA A 249 -66.41 4.61 12.49
N GLU A 250 -65.14 4.22 12.67
CA GLU A 250 -64.05 4.50 11.73
C GLU A 250 -63.47 3.22 11.12
N THR A 251 -63.13 3.27 9.82
CA THR A 251 -62.47 2.16 9.12
C THR A 251 -61.00 2.52 8.92
N ALA A 252 -60.10 1.89 9.67
CA ALA A 252 -58.67 2.04 9.47
C ALA A 252 -58.21 1.11 8.33
N THR A 253 -57.46 1.64 7.36
CA THR A 253 -56.91 0.88 6.24
C THR A 253 -55.39 0.98 6.29
N GLU A 254 -54.72 -0.16 6.45
CA GLU A 254 -53.26 -0.24 6.48
C GLU A 254 -52.75 -1.11 5.33
N ARG A 255 -51.69 -0.66 4.65
CA ARG A 255 -51.09 -1.39 3.52
C ARG A 255 -49.76 -2.00 3.96
N PHE A 256 -49.57 -3.27 3.64
CA PHE A 256 -48.38 -4.05 3.90
C PHE A 256 -47.78 -4.51 2.58
N SER A 257 -46.45 -4.47 2.48
CA SER A 257 -45.71 -5.06 1.37
C SER A 257 -44.65 -6.01 1.91
N ASN A 258 -44.56 -7.22 1.35
CA ASN A 258 -43.50 -8.19 1.64
C ASN A 258 -42.30 -8.06 0.67
N ARG A 259 -42.38 -7.15 -0.31
CA ARG A 259 -41.26 -6.78 -1.17
C ARG A 259 -40.34 -5.82 -0.43
N PHE A 260 -39.05 -5.92 -0.71
CA PHE A 260 -38.06 -5.02 -0.12
C PHE A 260 -37.98 -3.73 -0.95
N GLU A 261 -39.00 -2.89 -0.84
CA GLU A 261 -39.20 -1.72 -1.69
C GLU A 261 -39.52 -0.45 -0.90
N ALA A 262 -39.19 0.70 -1.46
CA ALA A 262 -39.60 2.01 -0.98
C ALA A 262 -39.53 3.03 -2.11
N ASP A 263 -40.42 4.04 -2.12
CA ASP A 263 -40.42 5.11 -3.12
C ASP A 263 -40.41 4.59 -4.58
N GLU A 264 -41.16 3.51 -4.84
CA GLU A 264 -41.24 2.81 -6.15
C GLU A 264 -39.92 2.18 -6.63
N ILE A 265 -38.95 2.03 -5.73
CA ILE A 265 -37.67 1.35 -5.99
C ILE A 265 -37.67 0.02 -5.25
N GLU A 266 -37.44 -1.08 -5.96
CA GLU A 266 -37.12 -2.38 -5.37
C GLU A 266 -35.62 -2.42 -5.06
N PHE A 267 -35.28 -2.81 -3.83
CA PHE A 267 -33.92 -2.84 -3.32
C PHE A 267 -33.40 -4.28 -3.20
N GLU A 268 -32.09 -4.45 -3.32
CA GLU A 268 -31.42 -5.71 -3.01
C GLU A 268 -31.17 -5.83 -1.50
N GLU A 269 -31.34 -7.05 -0.97
CA GLU A 269 -30.99 -7.34 0.43
C GLU A 269 -29.47 -7.29 0.64
N PRO A 270 -29.00 -6.65 1.74
CA PRO A 270 -27.59 -6.60 2.06
C PRO A 270 -26.95 -8.00 2.16
N SER A 271 -25.94 -8.25 1.32
CA SER A 271 -25.16 -9.49 1.34
C SER A 271 -23.66 -9.19 1.36
N MET A 272 -22.83 -10.15 1.78
CA MET A 272 -21.38 -9.95 1.78
C MET A 272 -20.83 -9.64 0.38
N HIS A 273 -21.43 -10.21 -0.67
CA HIS A 273 -20.99 -10.00 -2.04
C HIS A 273 -21.31 -8.59 -2.56
N MET A 274 -22.41 -8.00 -2.09
CA MET A 274 -22.79 -6.60 -2.37
C MET A 274 -21.68 -5.61 -1.95
N PHE A 275 -20.97 -5.92 -0.87
CA PHE A 275 -19.90 -5.08 -0.33
C PHE A 275 -18.50 -5.49 -0.82
N SER A 276 -18.40 -6.43 -1.75
CA SER A 276 -17.11 -6.92 -2.27
C SER A 276 -16.83 -6.39 -3.67
N PHE A 277 -15.88 -5.47 -3.81
CA PHE A 277 -15.43 -4.97 -5.12
C PHE A 277 -14.65 -6.00 -5.95
N ASN A 278 -14.28 -7.14 -5.36
CA ASN A 278 -13.69 -8.27 -6.09
C ASN A 278 -14.75 -9.20 -6.72
N ASN A 279 -16.05 -8.96 -6.45
CA ASN A 279 -17.16 -9.76 -6.97
C ASN A 279 -18.04 -8.87 -7.87
N PRO A 280 -18.45 -9.32 -9.07
CA PRO A 280 -19.33 -8.56 -9.97
C PRO A 280 -20.65 -8.09 -9.34
N ILE A 281 -21.16 -8.78 -8.31
CA ILE A 281 -22.36 -8.40 -7.58
C ILE A 281 -22.17 -7.03 -6.92
N GLY A 282 -21.05 -6.80 -6.24
CA GLY A 282 -20.76 -5.56 -5.52
C GLY A 282 -19.86 -4.57 -6.27
N ALA A 283 -19.11 -5.03 -7.27
CA ALA A 283 -18.17 -4.21 -8.02
C ALA A 283 -18.87 -3.17 -8.90
N CYS A 284 -18.34 -1.95 -8.89
CA CYS A 284 -18.78 -0.89 -9.80
C CYS A 284 -18.68 -1.39 -11.27
N PRO A 285 -19.74 -1.29 -12.09
CA PRO A 285 -19.74 -1.83 -13.45
C PRO A 285 -18.74 -1.10 -14.36
N THR A 286 -18.55 0.21 -14.16
CA THR A 286 -17.70 1.04 -15.02
C THR A 286 -16.20 0.81 -14.86
N CYS A 287 -15.77 0.52 -13.63
CA CYS A 287 -14.36 0.26 -13.34
C CYS A 287 -14.09 -1.17 -12.90
N GLU A 288 -15.09 -2.06 -12.95
CA GLU A 288 -14.97 -3.47 -12.55
C GLU A 288 -14.26 -3.68 -11.20
N GLY A 289 -14.52 -2.80 -10.24
CA GLY A 289 -13.90 -2.85 -8.90
C GLY A 289 -12.44 -2.36 -8.80
N TYR A 290 -11.85 -1.81 -9.86
CA TYR A 290 -10.51 -1.20 -9.80
C TYR A 290 -10.50 0.20 -9.16
N GLY A 291 -11.65 0.91 -9.17
CA GLY A 291 -11.78 2.29 -8.70
C GLY A 291 -11.14 3.34 -9.60
N LYS A 292 -10.39 2.92 -10.63
CA LYS A 292 -9.78 3.77 -11.65
C LYS A 292 -10.13 3.25 -13.03
N ILE A 293 -10.23 4.16 -13.99
CA ILE A 293 -10.44 3.85 -15.41
C ILE A 293 -9.39 4.55 -16.27
N ILE A 294 -9.18 4.04 -17.48
CA ILE A 294 -8.47 4.82 -18.51
C ILE A 294 -9.50 5.82 -19.04
N GLY A 295 -9.34 7.08 -18.67
CA GLY A 295 -10.29 8.14 -18.98
C GLY A 295 -9.57 9.46 -19.16
N ILE A 296 -10.32 10.55 -19.09
CA ILE A 296 -9.74 11.89 -19.08
C ILE A 296 -9.09 12.14 -17.73
N ASP A 297 -7.82 12.51 -17.76
CA ASP A 297 -7.04 12.85 -16.57
C ASP A 297 -7.20 14.35 -16.29
N GLU A 298 -7.87 14.69 -15.18
CA GLU A 298 -8.09 16.08 -14.76
C GLU A 298 -6.80 16.88 -14.75
N ASP A 299 -5.70 16.27 -14.36
CA ASP A 299 -4.46 16.97 -14.13
C ASP A 299 -3.66 17.17 -15.42
N LEU A 300 -3.96 16.40 -16.47
CA LEU A 300 -3.51 16.71 -17.83
C LEU A 300 -4.34 17.85 -18.43
N VAL A 301 -5.64 17.91 -18.09
CA VAL A 301 -6.55 18.97 -18.52
C VAL A 301 -6.24 20.30 -17.82
N ILE A 302 -5.89 20.25 -16.53
CA ILE A 302 -5.64 21.41 -15.67
C ILE A 302 -4.26 21.23 -15.01
N PRO A 303 -3.17 21.41 -15.79
CA PRO A 303 -1.81 21.11 -15.33
C PRO A 303 -1.33 22.08 -14.24
N ASN A 304 -1.79 23.33 -14.28
CA ASN A 304 -1.46 24.32 -13.27
C ASN A 304 -2.73 24.77 -12.54
N LYS A 305 -3.00 24.17 -11.38
CA LYS A 305 -4.17 24.48 -10.54
C LYS A 305 -4.09 25.86 -9.88
N SER A 306 -2.93 26.53 -9.90
CA SER A 306 -2.77 27.91 -9.37
C SER A 306 -3.31 28.98 -10.31
N LEU A 307 -3.56 28.64 -11.57
CA LEU A 307 -4.21 29.54 -12.52
C LEU A 307 -5.72 29.53 -12.29
N SER A 308 -6.34 30.68 -12.55
CA SER A 308 -7.80 30.79 -12.64
C SER A 308 -8.27 30.37 -14.02
N ILE A 309 -9.57 30.10 -14.16
CA ILE A 309 -10.15 29.75 -15.47
C ILE A 309 -10.00 30.91 -16.47
N TYR A 310 -10.05 32.15 -15.97
CA TYR A 310 -9.74 33.34 -16.76
C TYR A 310 -8.29 33.32 -17.29
N ASN A 311 -7.31 32.93 -16.47
CA ASN A 311 -5.89 32.85 -16.80
C ASN A 311 -5.48 31.51 -17.44
N ASP A 312 -6.36 30.91 -18.25
CA ASP A 312 -6.12 29.67 -19.00
C ASP A 312 -5.64 28.46 -18.17
N ALA A 313 -6.27 28.23 -17.02
CA ALA A 313 -6.04 27.01 -16.24
C ALA A 313 -6.32 25.72 -17.05
N ILE A 314 -7.30 25.75 -17.96
CA ILE A 314 -7.76 24.60 -18.75
C ILE A 314 -6.94 24.50 -20.03
N ALA A 315 -5.99 23.56 -20.08
CA ALA A 315 -5.07 23.39 -21.18
C ALA A 315 -5.76 23.02 -22.51
N CYS A 316 -6.83 22.22 -22.46
CA CYS A 316 -7.53 21.78 -23.67
C CYS A 316 -8.39 22.85 -24.34
N TRP A 317 -8.67 23.97 -23.65
CA TRP A 317 -9.42 25.10 -24.19
C TRP A 317 -8.51 26.26 -24.62
N LYS A 318 -7.20 26.02 -24.74
CA LYS A 318 -6.25 26.99 -25.30
C LYS A 318 -6.31 27.01 -26.84
N GLY A 319 -5.97 28.17 -27.41
CA GLY A 319 -5.87 28.39 -28.86
C GLY A 319 -7.18 28.83 -29.52
N GLU A 320 -7.09 29.28 -30.77
CA GLU A 320 -8.14 30.06 -31.46
C GLU A 320 -9.51 29.37 -31.56
N LYS A 321 -9.55 28.06 -31.81
CA LYS A 321 -10.83 27.33 -31.99
C LYS A 321 -11.40 26.76 -30.71
N MET A 322 -10.54 26.39 -29.76
CA MET A 322 -10.99 25.70 -28.55
C MET A 322 -11.30 26.68 -27.41
N SER A 323 -10.85 27.93 -27.51
CA SER A 323 -11.18 29.00 -26.55
C SER A 323 -12.66 29.34 -26.52
N GLU A 324 -13.42 29.08 -27.58
CA GLU A 324 -14.88 29.27 -27.64
C GLU A 324 -15.60 28.57 -26.46
N TRP A 325 -15.13 27.40 -26.04
CA TRP A 325 -15.69 26.66 -24.90
C TRP A 325 -15.43 27.37 -23.56
N LYS A 326 -14.24 27.95 -23.40
CA LYS A 326 -13.88 28.78 -22.24
C LYS A 326 -14.70 30.07 -22.23
N GLU A 327 -14.82 30.72 -23.38
CA GLU A 327 -15.57 31.97 -23.54
C GLU A 327 -17.05 31.79 -23.18
N GLN A 328 -17.68 30.67 -23.61
CA GLN A 328 -19.05 30.35 -23.23
C GLN A 328 -19.26 30.31 -21.71
N LEU A 329 -18.30 29.72 -20.98
CA LEU A 329 -18.31 29.72 -19.51
C LEU A 329 -18.14 31.14 -18.95
N LEU A 330 -17.14 31.89 -19.42
CA LEU A 330 -16.85 33.25 -18.93
C LEU A 330 -18.05 34.21 -19.12
N PHE A 331 -18.72 34.16 -20.28
CA PHE A 331 -19.87 35.02 -20.58
C PHE A 331 -21.12 34.70 -19.75
N ASN A 332 -21.25 33.47 -19.24
CA ASN A 332 -22.43 33.03 -18.50
C ASN A 332 -22.19 32.85 -17.00
N ALA A 333 -20.96 33.01 -16.51
CA ALA A 333 -20.57 32.71 -15.14
C ALA A 333 -21.41 33.45 -14.07
N GLU A 334 -21.82 34.69 -14.34
CA GLU A 334 -22.65 35.50 -13.43
C GLU A 334 -24.03 34.87 -13.16
N LYS A 335 -24.59 34.11 -14.12
CA LYS A 335 -25.94 33.51 -14.01
C LYS A 335 -26.03 32.39 -12.97
N PHE A 336 -24.90 31.85 -12.53
CA PHE A 336 -24.83 30.75 -11.57
C PHE A 336 -23.67 30.93 -10.57
N ASP A 337 -23.26 32.18 -10.36
CA ASP A 337 -22.27 32.61 -9.37
C ASP A 337 -20.96 31.80 -9.37
N PHE A 338 -20.37 31.65 -10.57
CA PHE A 338 -19.15 30.86 -10.72
C PHE A 338 -17.89 31.75 -10.72
N PRO A 339 -16.93 31.52 -9.81
CA PRO A 339 -15.81 32.44 -9.62
C PRO A 339 -14.67 32.21 -10.63
N VAL A 340 -14.71 32.91 -11.77
CA VAL A 340 -13.77 32.72 -12.90
C VAL A 340 -12.34 33.21 -12.66
N HIS A 341 -12.16 34.18 -11.76
CA HIS A 341 -10.85 34.74 -11.41
C HIS A 341 -10.18 34.02 -10.25
N LYS A 342 -10.90 33.14 -9.56
CA LYS A 342 -10.36 32.35 -8.45
C LYS A 342 -9.45 31.24 -9.02
N PRO A 343 -8.26 31.03 -8.45
CA PRO A 343 -7.43 29.88 -8.80
C PRO A 343 -8.20 28.56 -8.70
N TYR A 344 -7.93 27.62 -9.60
CA TYR A 344 -8.65 26.34 -9.65
C TYR A 344 -8.61 25.58 -8.32
N TYR A 345 -7.48 25.64 -7.59
CA TYR A 345 -7.34 24.96 -6.31
C TYR A 345 -8.28 25.51 -5.22
N GLU A 346 -8.75 26.75 -5.31
CA GLU A 346 -9.66 27.34 -4.32
C GLU A 346 -11.14 27.14 -4.67
N LEU A 347 -11.44 26.53 -5.82
CA LEU A 347 -12.80 26.15 -6.18
C LEU A 347 -13.31 25.06 -5.24
N THR A 348 -14.58 25.14 -4.85
CA THR A 348 -15.24 24.10 -4.06
C THR A 348 -15.43 22.83 -4.91
N GLU A 349 -15.63 21.68 -4.26
CA GLU A 349 -15.92 20.42 -4.97
C GLU A 349 -17.17 20.52 -5.86
N GLU A 350 -18.19 21.26 -5.43
CA GLU A 350 -19.38 21.53 -6.25
C GLU A 350 -19.06 22.38 -7.48
N GLN A 351 -18.22 23.41 -7.33
CA GLN A 351 -17.78 24.25 -8.45
C GLN A 351 -16.92 23.46 -9.43
N ARG A 352 -16.00 22.63 -8.93
CA ARG A 352 -15.22 21.71 -9.78
C ARG A 352 -16.13 20.75 -10.51
N HIS A 353 -17.06 20.11 -9.82
CA HIS A 353 -18.04 19.22 -10.44
C HIS A 353 -18.84 19.94 -11.54
N LEU A 354 -19.32 21.16 -11.27
CA LEU A 354 -20.03 21.97 -12.23
C LEU A 354 -19.20 22.26 -13.49
N LEU A 355 -17.90 22.57 -13.36
CA LEU A 355 -17.00 22.76 -14.50
C LEU A 355 -16.93 21.51 -15.40
N TRP A 356 -16.91 20.33 -14.78
CA TRP A 356 -16.84 19.06 -15.49
C TRP A 356 -18.16 18.67 -16.15
N THR A 357 -19.28 18.79 -15.44
CA THR A 357 -20.60 18.38 -15.96
C THR A 357 -21.22 19.43 -16.89
N GLY A 358 -20.94 20.71 -16.66
CA GLY A 358 -21.68 21.81 -17.27
C GLY A 358 -23.04 22.03 -16.63
N ASN A 359 -23.80 22.97 -17.20
CA ASN A 359 -25.19 23.24 -16.85
C ASN A 359 -25.98 23.67 -18.09
N ARG A 360 -27.18 24.24 -17.90
CA ARG A 360 -28.02 24.73 -19.00
C ARG A 360 -27.43 25.92 -19.77
N HIS A 361 -26.40 26.59 -19.26
CA HIS A 361 -25.80 27.80 -19.81
C HIS A 361 -24.43 27.59 -20.47
N PHE A 362 -23.69 26.54 -20.09
CA PHE A 362 -22.42 26.19 -20.72
C PHE A 362 -22.20 24.68 -20.77
N HIS A 363 -21.44 24.24 -21.78
CA HIS A 363 -21.03 22.84 -21.90
C HIS A 363 -19.75 22.57 -21.12
N GLY A 364 -19.79 21.62 -20.19
CA GLY A 364 -18.65 21.26 -19.36
C GLY A 364 -17.59 20.42 -20.08
N LEU A 365 -16.49 20.13 -19.37
CA LEU A 365 -15.38 19.32 -19.89
C LEU A 365 -15.83 17.94 -20.37
N ASN A 366 -16.78 17.28 -19.69
CA ASN A 366 -17.30 15.97 -20.11
C ASN A 366 -17.90 16.03 -21.53
N GLN A 367 -18.63 17.10 -21.83
CA GLN A 367 -19.25 17.28 -23.14
C GLN A 367 -18.22 17.68 -24.21
N PHE A 368 -17.20 18.44 -23.83
CA PHE A 368 -16.05 18.72 -24.70
C PHE A 368 -15.32 17.42 -25.10
N PHE A 369 -15.01 16.54 -24.16
CA PHE A 369 -14.34 15.27 -24.47
C PHE A 369 -15.23 14.31 -25.25
N LYS A 370 -16.54 14.28 -24.98
CA LYS A 370 -17.50 13.55 -25.81
C LYS A 370 -17.51 14.05 -27.26
N TYR A 371 -17.46 15.37 -27.46
CA TYR A 371 -17.33 15.98 -28.78
C TYR A 371 -16.02 15.57 -29.48
N LEU A 372 -14.89 15.49 -28.75
CA LEU A 372 -13.62 15.00 -29.31
C LEU A 372 -13.71 13.51 -29.71
N GLU A 373 -14.40 12.69 -28.92
CA GLU A 373 -14.60 11.26 -29.15
C GLU A 373 -15.47 10.98 -30.38
N GLU A 374 -16.58 11.70 -30.51
CA GLU A 374 -17.47 11.63 -31.69
C GLU A 374 -16.72 12.04 -32.98
N LYS A 375 -15.76 12.96 -32.87
CA LYS A 375 -14.92 13.41 -33.99
C LYS A 375 -13.57 12.69 -34.09
N SER A 376 -13.40 11.57 -33.41
CA SER A 376 -12.11 10.84 -33.35
C SER A 376 -11.65 10.27 -34.71
N TYR A 377 -12.52 10.20 -35.72
CA TYR A 377 -12.18 9.89 -37.12
C TYR A 377 -11.18 10.89 -37.74
N LYS A 378 -11.09 12.12 -37.23
CA LYS A 378 -10.10 13.12 -37.63
C LYS A 378 -8.85 13.02 -36.73
N ILE A 379 -7.68 12.82 -37.34
CA ILE A 379 -6.40 12.59 -36.64
C ILE A 379 -6.10 13.65 -35.58
N GLN A 380 -6.31 14.93 -35.88
CA GLN A 380 -6.07 16.03 -34.94
C GLN A 380 -6.85 15.91 -33.62
N TYR A 381 -8.11 15.48 -33.68
CA TYR A 381 -8.96 15.29 -32.50
C TYR A 381 -8.54 14.03 -31.72
N ARG A 382 -8.15 12.97 -32.43
CA ARG A 382 -7.58 11.75 -31.80
C ARG A 382 -6.28 12.03 -31.07
N VAL A 383 -5.38 12.82 -31.67
CA VAL A 383 -4.11 13.24 -31.04
C VAL A 383 -4.39 14.13 -29.83
N MET A 384 -5.31 15.07 -29.94
CA MET A 384 -5.71 15.93 -28.82
C MET A 384 -6.28 15.13 -27.66
N LEU A 385 -7.22 14.22 -27.93
CA LEU A 385 -7.82 13.34 -26.93
C LEU A 385 -6.76 12.47 -26.24
N SER A 386 -5.80 11.91 -27.00
CA SER A 386 -4.71 11.10 -26.46
C SER A 386 -3.83 11.86 -25.46
N ARG A 387 -3.61 13.18 -25.67
CA ARG A 387 -2.80 14.02 -24.76
C ARG A 387 -3.42 14.18 -23.37
N TYR A 388 -4.72 14.00 -23.24
CA TYR A 388 -5.45 14.21 -21.98
C TYR A 388 -5.99 12.91 -21.38
N ARG A 389 -5.65 11.74 -21.95
CA ARG A 389 -6.06 10.44 -21.42
C ARG A 389 -5.01 9.90 -20.45
N GLY A 390 -5.48 9.40 -19.31
CA GLY A 390 -4.65 8.83 -18.26
C GLY A 390 -5.43 7.89 -17.35
N LYS A 391 -4.79 7.38 -16.30
CA LYS A 391 -5.46 6.58 -15.26
C LYS A 391 -6.14 7.52 -14.27
N THR A 392 -7.43 7.73 -14.44
CA THR A 392 -8.23 8.64 -13.61
C THR A 392 -9.10 7.88 -12.62
N ILE A 393 -9.59 8.57 -11.58
CA ILE A 393 -10.56 8.02 -10.63
C ILE A 393 -11.87 7.76 -11.39
N CYS A 394 -12.50 6.61 -11.12
CA CYS A 394 -13.78 6.28 -11.73
C CYS A 394 -14.84 7.31 -11.29
N PRO A 395 -15.55 7.99 -12.22
CA PRO A 395 -16.52 9.02 -11.86
C PRO A 395 -17.76 8.46 -11.15
N ASP A 396 -18.17 7.23 -11.49
CA ASP A 396 -19.41 6.64 -10.99
C ASP A 396 -19.31 6.20 -9.53
N CYS A 397 -18.22 5.48 -9.18
CA CYS A 397 -17.97 5.07 -7.79
C CYS A 397 -17.05 6.04 -7.03
N ARG A 398 -16.52 7.08 -7.68
CA ARG A 398 -15.57 8.05 -7.10
C ARG A 398 -14.37 7.39 -6.42
N GLY A 399 -13.92 6.27 -6.99
CA GLY A 399 -12.79 5.49 -6.45
C GLY A 399 -13.12 4.53 -5.31
N THR A 400 -14.38 4.44 -4.86
CA THR A 400 -14.81 3.51 -3.79
C THR A 400 -14.98 2.07 -4.26
N ARG A 401 -14.95 1.84 -5.59
CA ARG A 401 -14.94 0.52 -6.26
C ARG A 401 -16.25 -0.26 -6.20
N LEU A 402 -17.24 0.22 -5.46
CA LEU A 402 -18.53 -0.45 -5.27
C LEU A 402 -19.63 0.16 -6.14
N LYS A 403 -20.71 -0.58 -6.34
CA LYS A 403 -21.93 -0.06 -6.97
C LYS A 403 -22.67 0.93 -6.08
N LYS A 404 -23.59 1.69 -6.66
CA LYS A 404 -24.36 2.72 -5.97
C LYS A 404 -25.26 2.13 -4.88
N GLU A 405 -25.79 0.93 -5.08
CA GLU A 405 -26.68 0.24 -4.14
C GLU A 405 -26.00 0.01 -2.78
N ALA A 406 -24.68 -0.22 -2.77
CA ALA A 406 -23.90 -0.39 -1.54
C ALA A 406 -23.85 0.91 -0.69
N SER A 407 -24.10 2.08 -1.29
CA SER A 407 -24.18 3.37 -0.57
C SER A 407 -25.49 3.55 0.20
N TYR A 408 -26.54 2.81 -0.18
CA TYR A 408 -27.85 2.86 0.47
C TYR A 408 -27.84 2.14 1.81
N VAL A 409 -26.96 1.14 1.98
CA VAL A 409 -26.84 0.40 3.23
C VAL A 409 -25.96 1.16 4.21
N LYS A 410 -26.52 1.48 5.38
CA LYS A 410 -25.85 2.26 6.42
C LYS A 410 -25.78 1.49 7.74
N VAL A 411 -24.65 1.62 8.42
CA VAL A 411 -24.48 1.22 9.82
C VAL A 411 -24.25 2.50 10.60
N ALA A 412 -25.00 2.74 11.68
CA ALA A 412 -24.90 3.96 12.49
C ALA A 412 -24.76 5.26 11.67
N GLY A 413 -25.58 5.39 10.61
CA GLY A 413 -25.69 6.58 9.77
C GLY A 413 -24.67 6.72 8.64
N LYS A 414 -23.68 5.83 8.50
CA LYS A 414 -22.67 5.90 7.43
C LYS A 414 -22.66 4.65 6.54
N SER A 415 -22.37 4.83 5.26
CA SER A 415 -22.19 3.72 4.31
C SER A 415 -20.76 3.20 4.31
N ILE A 416 -20.53 1.97 3.82
CA ILE A 416 -19.18 1.41 3.73
C ILE A 416 -18.26 2.26 2.84
N GLN A 417 -18.82 2.87 1.78
CA GLN A 417 -18.09 3.73 0.84
C GLN A 417 -17.52 4.98 1.52
N GLU A 418 -18.26 5.54 2.47
CA GLU A 418 -17.82 6.68 3.28
C GLU A 418 -16.76 6.28 4.29
N LEU A 419 -16.90 5.11 4.93
CA LEU A 419 -15.99 4.66 5.98
C LEU A 419 -14.58 4.32 5.45
N VAL A 420 -14.49 3.71 4.26
CA VAL A 420 -13.21 3.23 3.73
C VAL A 420 -12.28 4.35 3.24
N VAL A 421 -12.82 5.56 3.05
CA VAL A 421 -12.05 6.76 2.69
C VAL A 421 -11.64 7.58 3.91
N MET A 422 -12.10 7.25 5.12
CA MET A 422 -11.68 7.92 6.35
C MET A 422 -10.27 7.43 6.77
N PRO A 423 -9.44 8.29 7.38
CA PRO A 423 -8.22 7.86 8.05
C PRO A 423 -8.53 6.84 9.14
N ALA A 424 -7.67 5.84 9.33
CA ALA A 424 -7.85 4.77 10.30
C ALA A 424 -8.06 5.29 11.74
N THR A 425 -7.43 6.40 12.11
CA THR A 425 -7.62 7.08 13.41
C THR A 425 -9.04 7.61 13.61
N GLU A 426 -9.65 8.19 12.57
CA GLU A 426 -11.04 8.65 12.62
C GLU A 426 -12.01 7.48 12.60
N LEU A 427 -11.67 6.45 11.82
CA LEU A 427 -12.47 5.24 11.72
C LEU A 427 -12.50 4.47 13.05
N GLN A 428 -11.38 4.42 13.77
CA GLN A 428 -11.31 3.85 15.11
C GLN A 428 -12.21 4.60 16.09
N LYS A 429 -12.16 5.94 16.08
CA LYS A 429 -13.05 6.77 16.91
C LYS A 429 -14.51 6.53 16.57
N TYR A 430 -14.83 6.43 15.29
CA TYR A 430 -16.18 6.11 14.82
C TYR A 430 -16.66 4.78 15.41
N PHE A 431 -15.94 3.67 15.19
CA PHE A 431 -16.35 2.34 15.68
C PHE A 431 -16.37 2.22 17.21
N SER A 432 -15.48 2.92 17.92
CA SER A 432 -15.50 2.95 19.38
C SER A 432 -16.72 3.69 19.95
N GLY A 433 -17.29 4.63 19.20
CA GLY A 433 -18.43 5.46 19.60
C GLY A 433 -19.79 5.00 19.08
N ILE A 434 -19.84 3.92 18.28
CA ILE A 434 -21.09 3.40 17.72
C ILE A 434 -22.03 2.92 18.84
N LYS A 435 -23.29 3.35 18.77
CA LYS A 435 -24.39 2.84 19.59
C LYS A 435 -25.36 2.07 18.71
N LEU A 436 -25.48 0.77 18.95
CA LEU A 436 -26.42 -0.11 18.27
C LEU A 436 -27.60 -0.47 19.16
N LYS A 437 -28.71 -0.92 18.56
CA LYS A 437 -29.83 -1.52 19.31
C LYS A 437 -29.36 -2.81 20.00
N LYS A 438 -30.01 -3.23 21.08
CA LYS A 438 -29.62 -4.43 21.87
C LYS A 438 -29.46 -5.69 21.00
N HIS A 439 -30.36 -5.91 20.04
CA HIS A 439 -30.30 -7.04 19.11
C HIS A 439 -29.10 -6.93 18.15
N GLU A 440 -28.90 -5.75 17.53
CA GLU A 440 -27.78 -5.47 16.64
C GLU A 440 -26.44 -5.63 17.38
N GLN A 441 -26.35 -5.16 18.63
CA GLN A 441 -25.17 -5.27 19.48
C GLN A 441 -24.79 -6.74 19.78
N ASN A 442 -25.78 -7.61 19.98
CA ASN A 442 -25.53 -9.04 20.20
C ASN A 442 -24.91 -9.72 18.97
N ILE A 443 -25.35 -9.33 17.77
CA ILE A 443 -24.84 -9.87 16.50
C ILE A 443 -23.45 -9.26 16.18
N ALA A 444 -23.34 -7.95 16.30
CA ALA A 444 -22.16 -7.20 15.88
C ALA A 444 -21.03 -7.16 16.91
N GLY A 445 -21.27 -7.51 18.18
CA GLY A 445 -20.32 -7.29 19.28
C GLY A 445 -18.93 -7.89 19.03
N ARG A 446 -18.86 -9.14 18.56
CA ARG A 446 -17.58 -9.79 18.19
C ARG A 446 -16.93 -9.11 16.98
N LEU A 447 -17.72 -8.78 15.96
CA LEU A 447 -17.21 -8.09 14.75
C LEU A 447 -16.63 -6.72 15.09
N LEU A 448 -17.33 -5.93 15.92
CA LEU A 448 -16.87 -4.62 16.38
C LEU A 448 -15.61 -4.71 17.22
N THR A 449 -15.46 -5.78 18.02
CA THR A 449 -14.24 -6.03 18.79
C THR A 449 -13.06 -6.26 17.86
N GLU A 450 -13.22 -7.14 16.86
CA GLU A 450 -12.18 -7.40 15.86
C GLU A 450 -11.82 -6.18 15.00
N ILE A 451 -12.82 -5.41 14.57
CA ILE A 451 -12.60 -4.17 13.80
C ILE A 451 -11.83 -3.16 14.64
N ASN A 452 -12.23 -2.92 15.89
CA ASN A 452 -11.57 -1.97 16.78
C ASN A 452 -10.13 -2.40 17.11
N ASN A 453 -9.90 -3.70 17.37
CA ASN A 453 -8.57 -4.23 17.66
C ASN A 453 -7.63 -4.05 16.46
N ARG A 454 -8.07 -4.41 15.25
CA ARG A 454 -7.24 -4.27 14.04
C ARG A 454 -6.97 -2.82 13.65
N LEU A 455 -7.95 -1.93 13.83
CA LEU A 455 -7.75 -0.48 13.68
C LEU A 455 -6.78 0.06 14.72
N ALA A 456 -6.85 -0.43 15.97
CA ALA A 456 -5.90 -0.07 17.02
C ALA A 456 -4.49 -0.53 16.66
N PHE A 457 -4.30 -1.77 16.18
CA PHE A 457 -2.99 -2.25 15.75
C PHE A 457 -2.41 -1.41 14.62
N LEU A 458 -3.22 -1.01 13.62
CA LEU A 458 -2.78 -0.08 12.58
C LEU A 458 -2.33 1.28 13.14
N CYS A 459 -3.02 1.80 14.15
CA CYS A 459 -2.66 3.05 14.81
C CYS A 459 -1.39 2.90 15.68
N ASP A 460 -1.26 1.78 16.39
CA ASP A 460 -0.11 1.45 17.24
C ASP A 460 1.18 1.38 16.41
N VAL A 461 1.13 0.82 15.20
CA VAL A 461 2.26 0.82 14.26
C VAL A 461 2.43 2.14 13.48
N GLY A 462 1.73 3.21 13.86
CA GLY A 462 1.89 4.55 13.27
C GLY A 462 1.24 4.75 11.90
N LEU A 463 0.36 3.85 11.44
CA LEU A 463 -0.32 3.93 10.14
C LEU A 463 -1.73 4.52 10.21
N GLY A 464 -2.04 5.22 11.32
CA GLY A 464 -3.34 5.82 11.58
C GLY A 464 -3.81 6.89 10.58
N TYR A 465 -2.90 7.40 9.76
CA TYR A 465 -3.17 8.39 8.70
C TYR A 465 -3.63 7.75 7.38
N LEU A 466 -3.48 6.43 7.22
CA LEU A 466 -3.90 5.72 6.01
C LEU A 466 -5.42 5.50 5.98
N THR A 467 -5.97 5.48 4.77
CA THR A 467 -7.36 5.07 4.53
C THR A 467 -7.41 3.60 4.11
N LEU A 468 -8.50 2.92 4.42
CA LEU A 468 -8.66 1.49 4.05
C LEU A 468 -8.74 1.28 2.53
N ASN A 469 -9.14 2.31 1.78
CA ASN A 469 -9.22 2.29 0.32
C ASN A 469 -7.87 2.59 -0.37
N ARG A 470 -6.81 2.96 0.36
CA ARG A 470 -5.48 3.19 -0.21
C ARG A 470 -4.96 1.90 -0.86
N LEU A 471 -4.44 2.02 -2.08
CA LEU A 471 -3.91 0.90 -2.85
C LEU A 471 -2.61 0.37 -2.22
N SER A 472 -2.51 -0.96 -2.07
CA SER A 472 -1.32 -1.58 -1.48
C SER A 472 -0.05 -1.32 -2.29
N SER A 473 -0.18 -1.17 -3.61
CA SER A 473 0.94 -0.84 -4.52
C SER A 473 1.49 0.59 -4.38
N THR A 474 0.81 1.46 -3.63
CA THR A 474 1.22 2.85 -3.36
C THR A 474 1.87 3.01 -1.99
N LEU A 475 2.04 1.91 -1.26
CA LEU A 475 2.70 1.90 0.05
C LEU A 475 4.21 1.85 -0.15
N SER A 476 4.93 2.53 0.74
CA SER A 476 6.37 2.34 0.91
C SER A 476 6.69 0.94 1.48
N GLY A 477 7.95 0.51 1.38
CA GLY A 477 8.40 -0.75 1.99
C GLY A 477 8.08 -0.82 3.49
N GLY A 478 8.42 0.24 4.24
CA GLY A 478 8.10 0.34 5.67
C GLY A 478 6.59 0.37 5.97
N GLU A 479 5.77 1.08 5.18
CA GLU A 479 4.30 1.04 5.34
C GLU A 479 3.76 -0.38 5.12
N SER A 480 4.21 -1.09 4.07
CA SER A 480 3.80 -2.46 3.78
C SER A 480 4.21 -3.42 4.90
N GLN A 481 5.44 -3.27 5.42
CA GLN A 481 5.96 -4.08 6.50
C GLN A 481 5.14 -3.91 7.78
N ARG A 482 4.84 -2.66 8.15
CA ARG A 482 4.03 -2.34 9.33
C ARG A 482 2.58 -2.80 9.21
N ILE A 483 2.01 -2.81 8.00
CA ILE A 483 0.71 -3.46 7.76
C ILE A 483 0.79 -4.95 8.05
N ASN A 484 1.81 -5.66 7.54
CA ASN A 484 1.97 -7.09 7.79
C ASN A 484 2.18 -7.39 9.29
N LEU A 485 2.87 -6.51 10.00
CA LEU A 485 3.01 -6.58 11.46
C LEU A 485 1.66 -6.40 12.17
N ALA A 486 0.86 -5.41 11.78
CA ALA A 486 -0.48 -5.20 12.34
C ALA A 486 -1.42 -6.39 12.05
N THR A 487 -1.35 -6.96 10.84
CA THR A 487 -2.11 -8.18 10.49
C THR A 487 -1.66 -9.37 11.34
N SER A 488 -0.36 -9.50 11.61
CA SER A 488 0.21 -10.57 12.45
C SER A 488 -0.22 -10.47 13.91
N LEU A 489 -0.40 -9.28 14.46
CA LEU A 489 -1.00 -9.08 15.78
C LEU A 489 -2.47 -9.51 15.82
N GLY A 490 -3.19 -9.31 14.71
CA GLY A 490 -4.61 -9.68 14.59
C GLY A 490 -4.87 -11.18 14.51
N SER A 491 -3.88 -12.00 14.14
CA SER A 491 -4.07 -13.44 13.93
C SER A 491 -4.03 -14.29 15.21
N SER A 492 -3.71 -13.69 16.37
CA SER A 492 -3.71 -14.35 17.70
C SER A 492 -2.91 -15.66 17.76
N LEU A 493 -1.81 -15.77 16.99
CA LEU A 493 -0.90 -16.91 17.02
C LEU A 493 -0.08 -16.93 18.33
N VAL A 494 0.13 -18.14 18.86
CA VAL A 494 0.94 -18.41 20.07
C VAL A 494 1.96 -19.50 19.75
N GLY A 495 3.18 -19.37 20.26
CA GLY A 495 4.24 -20.36 20.07
C GLY A 495 4.90 -20.32 18.69
N SER A 496 4.69 -19.25 17.92
CA SER A 496 5.33 -19.01 16.62
C SER A 496 6.65 -18.24 16.80
N MET A 497 7.51 -18.32 15.78
CA MET A 497 8.73 -17.52 15.67
C MET A 497 8.52 -16.42 14.61
N TYR A 498 8.50 -15.16 15.03
CA TYR A 498 8.43 -14.02 14.13
C TYR A 498 9.82 -13.51 13.84
N ILE A 499 10.18 -13.37 12.56
CA ILE A 499 11.47 -12.86 12.11
C ILE A 499 11.23 -11.59 11.31
N LEU A 500 11.73 -10.46 11.79
CA LEU A 500 11.51 -9.14 11.20
C LEU A 500 12.81 -8.55 10.66
N ASP A 501 12.75 -8.00 9.45
CA ASP A 501 13.88 -7.37 8.76
C ASP A 501 13.83 -5.84 8.93
N GLU A 502 14.57 -5.29 9.88
CA GLU A 502 14.70 -3.84 10.10
C GLU A 502 13.35 -3.08 10.12
N PRO A 503 12.44 -3.42 11.05
CA PRO A 503 11.10 -2.82 11.12
C PRO A 503 11.09 -1.32 11.44
N SER A 504 12.22 -0.74 11.88
CA SER A 504 12.37 0.71 12.12
C SER A 504 12.49 1.54 10.85
N ILE A 505 12.64 0.93 9.67
CA ILE A 505 12.86 1.67 8.42
C ILE A 505 11.71 2.64 8.09
N GLY A 506 12.09 3.86 7.73
CA GLY A 506 11.18 4.96 7.43
C GLY A 506 10.30 5.36 8.62
N LEU A 507 10.68 5.00 9.85
CA LEU A 507 10.10 5.50 11.08
C LEU A 507 10.91 6.66 11.65
N HIS A 508 10.19 7.63 12.17
CA HIS A 508 10.76 8.66 13.02
C HIS A 508 11.02 8.08 14.42
N SER A 509 12.05 8.54 15.14
CA SER A 509 12.42 8.02 16.47
C SER A 509 11.24 7.95 17.46
N ARG A 510 10.36 8.95 17.44
CA ARG A 510 9.07 8.95 18.17
C ARG A 510 8.23 7.68 17.96
N ASP A 511 8.13 7.22 16.72
CA ASP A 511 7.30 6.08 16.34
C ASP A 511 8.04 4.74 16.58
N THR A 512 9.38 4.75 16.65
CA THR A 512 10.21 3.59 17.05
C THR A 512 9.83 3.08 18.43
N THR A 513 9.62 3.98 19.40
CA THR A 513 9.16 3.58 20.74
C THR A 513 7.81 2.85 20.71
N ARG A 514 6.90 3.22 19.81
CA ARG A 514 5.61 2.52 19.64
C ARG A 514 5.80 1.14 19.04
N LEU A 515 6.68 1.01 18.06
CA LEU A 515 7.04 -0.27 17.47
C LEU A 515 7.63 -1.22 18.51
N ILE A 516 8.52 -0.75 19.40
CA ILE A 516 9.06 -1.56 20.50
C ILE A 516 7.94 -2.13 21.37
N ASN A 517 6.93 -1.33 21.72
CA ASN A 517 5.78 -1.81 22.48
C ASN A 517 4.98 -2.89 21.73
N VAL A 518 4.86 -2.76 20.41
CA VAL A 518 4.22 -3.78 19.57
C VAL A 518 5.02 -5.09 19.55
N LEU A 519 6.35 -5.02 19.45
CA LEU A 519 7.22 -6.20 19.49
C LEU A 519 7.12 -6.92 20.84
N LYS A 520 7.08 -6.17 21.95
CA LYS A 520 6.86 -6.72 23.29
C LYS A 520 5.48 -7.36 23.45
N LYS A 521 4.42 -6.77 22.89
CA LYS A 521 3.09 -7.40 22.87
C LYS A 521 3.12 -8.76 22.14
N LEU A 522 3.86 -8.89 21.03
CA LEU A 522 4.01 -10.17 20.34
C LEU A 522 4.72 -11.22 21.20
N GLU A 523 5.75 -10.80 21.93
CA GLU A 523 6.46 -11.63 22.91
C GLU A 523 5.53 -12.07 24.05
N GLU A 524 4.77 -11.14 24.65
CA GLU A 524 3.83 -11.39 25.75
C GLU A 524 2.72 -12.39 25.38
N LEU A 525 2.34 -12.48 24.10
CA LEU A 525 1.42 -13.50 23.59
C LEU A 525 2.02 -14.92 23.60
N GLY A 526 3.31 -15.08 23.92
CA GLY A 526 4.02 -16.36 23.97
C GLY A 526 4.74 -16.70 22.67
N ASN A 527 5.11 -15.69 21.86
CA ASN A 527 5.88 -15.89 20.63
C ASN A 527 7.37 -15.55 20.83
N THR A 528 8.23 -16.15 20.03
CA THR A 528 9.63 -15.72 19.94
C THR A 528 9.75 -14.65 18.87
N VAL A 529 10.28 -13.48 19.21
CA VAL A 529 10.40 -12.34 18.28
C VAL A 529 11.88 -12.11 18.00
N ILE A 530 12.32 -12.36 16.77
CA ILE A 530 13.69 -12.16 16.31
C ILE A 530 13.70 -10.99 15.34
N VAL A 531 14.48 -9.96 15.64
CA VAL A 531 14.55 -8.74 14.83
C VAL A 531 15.98 -8.52 14.36
N VAL A 532 16.18 -8.37 13.05
CA VAL A 532 17.45 -7.89 12.49
C VAL A 532 17.42 -6.38 12.52
N GLU A 533 18.27 -5.74 13.32
CA GLU A 533 18.22 -4.28 13.52
C GLU A 533 19.58 -3.61 13.78
N HIS A 534 19.58 -2.31 13.48
CA HIS A 534 20.66 -1.36 13.73
C HIS A 534 20.21 -0.18 14.58
N ASP A 535 18.91 0.00 14.79
CA ASP A 535 18.40 1.07 15.64
C ASP A 535 18.79 0.90 17.11
N GLU A 536 19.31 1.98 17.69
CA GLU A 536 19.82 2.01 19.06
C GLU A 536 18.72 1.74 20.10
N GLU A 537 17.52 2.32 19.93
CA GLU A 537 16.43 2.15 20.89
C GLU A 537 15.93 0.70 20.89
N ILE A 538 15.81 0.09 19.71
CA ILE A 538 15.42 -1.31 19.56
C ILE A 538 16.44 -2.26 20.18
N ILE A 539 17.74 -2.08 19.88
CA ILE A 539 18.80 -2.91 20.44
C ILE A 539 18.80 -2.83 21.98
N ARG A 540 18.61 -1.63 22.55
CA ARG A 540 18.55 -1.43 24.00
C ARG A 540 17.29 -2.05 24.64
N ALA A 541 16.20 -2.18 23.90
CA ALA A 541 14.94 -2.72 24.39
C ALA A 541 14.84 -4.26 24.36
N ALA A 542 15.77 -4.93 23.66
CA ALA A 542 15.83 -6.37 23.52
C ALA A 542 16.17 -7.09 24.83
N ASP A 543 15.60 -8.28 25.03
CA ASP A 543 16.00 -9.16 26.14
C ASP A 543 17.38 -9.77 25.88
N GLU A 544 17.63 -10.10 24.62
CA GLU A 544 18.87 -10.72 24.16
C GLU A 544 19.34 -10.13 22.84
N ILE A 545 20.65 -9.90 22.76
CA ILE A 545 21.35 -9.33 21.61
C ILE A 545 22.33 -10.39 21.11
N VAL A 546 22.26 -10.67 19.82
CA VAL A 546 23.21 -11.52 19.09
C VAL A 546 23.97 -10.63 18.11
N ASP A 547 25.24 -10.41 18.38
CA ASP A 547 26.09 -9.58 17.51
C ASP A 547 26.94 -10.46 16.58
N ILE A 548 26.78 -10.25 15.28
CA ILE A 548 27.49 -10.98 14.22
C ILE A 548 28.57 -10.09 13.62
N GLY A 549 29.80 -10.57 13.62
CA GLY A 549 30.98 -9.81 13.19
C GLY A 549 32.24 -10.67 13.21
N PRO A 550 33.45 -10.09 13.36
CA PRO A 550 33.74 -8.68 13.67
C PRO A 550 33.59 -7.71 12.49
N LEU A 551 33.61 -8.20 11.24
CA LEU A 551 33.51 -7.39 10.02
C LEU A 551 32.44 -7.92 9.03
N ALA A 552 32.43 -7.42 7.80
CA ALA A 552 31.52 -7.85 6.74
C ALA A 552 32.15 -8.93 5.82
N GLY A 553 31.31 -9.65 5.08
CA GLY A 553 31.73 -10.64 4.10
C GLY A 553 32.53 -11.78 4.72
N MET A 554 33.66 -12.16 4.12
CA MET A 554 34.51 -13.26 4.60
C MET A 554 35.12 -13.03 6.00
N HIS A 555 35.18 -11.77 6.45
CA HIS A 555 35.68 -11.40 7.76
C HIS A 555 34.55 -11.27 8.81
N GLY A 556 33.30 -11.53 8.41
CA GLY A 556 32.16 -11.67 9.31
C GLY A 556 31.83 -13.13 9.59
N GLY A 557 30.56 -13.39 9.90
CA GLY A 557 30.00 -14.72 10.04
C GLY A 557 30.34 -15.43 11.36
N GLU A 558 30.91 -14.72 12.33
CA GLU A 558 31.18 -15.23 13.68
C GLU A 558 30.23 -14.55 14.67
N ILE A 559 29.86 -15.27 15.73
CA ILE A 559 29.13 -14.68 16.86
C ILE A 559 30.17 -13.98 17.76
N VAL A 560 30.14 -12.65 17.76
CA VAL A 560 31.08 -11.84 18.55
C VAL A 560 30.56 -11.66 19.97
N PHE A 561 29.24 -11.59 20.13
CA PHE A 561 28.61 -11.44 21.44
C PHE A 561 27.21 -12.06 21.44
N GLN A 562 26.83 -12.62 22.59
CA GLN A 562 25.47 -13.04 22.90
C GLN A 562 25.14 -12.71 24.36
N GLY A 563 24.07 -11.95 24.58
CA GLY A 563 23.61 -11.60 25.92
C GLY A 563 22.75 -10.35 25.95
N ASN A 564 22.46 -9.84 27.15
CA ASN A 564 21.67 -8.62 27.29
C ASN A 564 22.51 -7.35 27.14
N HIS A 565 21.84 -6.20 27.06
CA HIS A 565 22.49 -4.89 26.92
C HIS A 565 23.53 -4.58 28.02
N LYS A 566 23.27 -4.97 29.27
CA LYS A 566 24.20 -4.73 30.39
C LYS A 566 25.52 -5.49 30.20
N LYS A 567 25.45 -6.73 29.73
CA LYS A 567 26.63 -7.54 29.39
C LYS A 567 27.35 -6.99 28.17
N LEU A 568 26.62 -6.54 27.15
CA LEU A 568 27.21 -5.95 25.94
C LEU A 568 28.09 -4.73 26.29
N ALA A 569 27.66 -3.89 27.22
CA ALA A 569 28.42 -2.72 27.65
C ALA A 569 29.69 -3.06 28.47
N GLN A 570 29.78 -4.27 29.04
CA GLN A 570 30.91 -4.69 29.89
C GLN A 570 31.91 -5.58 29.15
N GLU A 571 31.40 -6.47 28.31
CA GLU A 571 32.17 -7.55 27.67
C GLU A 571 32.22 -7.39 26.13
N GLY A 572 31.40 -6.51 25.56
CA GLY A 572 31.29 -6.34 24.11
C GLY A 572 32.51 -5.65 23.53
N THR A 573 33.26 -6.36 22.68
CA THR A 573 34.42 -5.81 21.95
C THR A 573 34.09 -5.44 20.50
N SER A 574 32.84 -5.66 20.07
CA SER A 574 32.40 -5.42 18.70
C SER A 574 32.30 -3.94 18.37
N LEU A 575 32.23 -3.60 17.08
CA LEU A 575 31.95 -2.22 16.66
C LEU A 575 30.60 -1.73 17.21
N THR A 576 29.57 -2.59 17.23
CA THR A 576 28.27 -2.23 17.77
C THR A 576 28.36 -1.86 19.25
N ALA A 577 29.08 -2.64 20.06
CA ALA A 577 29.32 -2.33 21.46
C ALA A 577 30.03 -0.97 21.63
N LYS A 578 31.04 -0.68 20.81
CA LYS A 578 31.77 0.60 20.84
C LYS A 578 30.89 1.81 20.53
N TYR A 579 29.98 1.70 19.56
CA TYR A 579 29.03 2.77 19.26
C TYR A 579 27.97 2.93 20.36
N LEU A 580 27.47 1.83 20.93
CA LEU A 580 26.44 1.87 21.99
C LEU A 580 26.97 2.35 23.35
N THR A 581 28.25 2.15 23.62
CA THR A 581 28.95 2.63 24.83
C THR A 581 29.52 4.04 24.67
N GLY A 582 29.59 4.55 23.43
CA GLY A 582 30.14 5.86 23.11
C GLY A 582 31.67 5.90 22.98
N GLU A 583 32.35 4.75 22.92
CA GLU A 583 33.78 4.69 22.58
C GLU A 583 34.06 5.15 21.14
N GLU A 584 33.14 4.84 20.22
CA GLU A 584 33.14 5.35 18.84
C GLU A 584 31.86 6.16 18.59
N GLU A 585 31.99 7.26 17.85
CA GLU A 585 30.88 8.16 17.56
C GLU A 585 31.01 8.74 16.13
N ILE A 586 29.87 9.00 15.49
CA ILE A 586 29.82 9.89 14.31
C ILE A 586 29.90 11.33 14.81
N THR A 587 31.06 11.97 14.65
CA THR A 587 31.33 13.31 15.19
C THR A 587 30.50 14.39 14.51
N ILE A 588 30.03 15.36 15.28
CA ILE A 588 29.35 16.56 14.77
C ILE A 588 30.35 17.42 13.98
N PRO A 589 29.99 17.94 12.78
CA PRO A 589 30.87 18.84 12.03
C PRO A 589 31.24 20.09 12.83
N ALA A 590 32.55 20.37 12.97
CA ALA A 590 33.05 21.52 13.72
C ALA A 590 32.59 22.87 13.14
N LYS A 591 32.36 22.93 11.83
CA LYS A 591 31.81 24.10 11.13
C LYS A 591 30.88 23.63 10.03
N ARG A 592 29.63 24.13 10.04
CA ARG A 592 28.65 23.90 8.96
C ARG A 592 28.91 24.83 7.78
N ARG A 593 28.59 24.36 6.58
CA ARG A 593 28.79 25.10 5.33
C ARG A 593 27.79 26.25 5.25
N SER A 594 28.28 27.45 4.95
CA SER A 594 27.42 28.62 4.65
C SER A 594 27.00 28.61 3.19
N TRP A 595 25.82 29.14 2.90
CA TRP A 595 25.25 29.18 1.56
C TRP A 595 24.68 30.56 1.23
N ASN A 596 24.76 30.93 -0.05
CA ASN A 596 24.16 32.16 -0.60
C ASN A 596 23.22 31.87 -1.78
N ASN A 597 23.38 30.71 -2.42
CA ASN A 597 22.59 30.28 -3.57
C ASN A 597 21.59 29.22 -3.14
N PHE A 598 20.39 29.23 -3.72
CA PHE A 598 19.31 28.31 -3.34
C PHE A 598 18.36 28.03 -4.49
N ILE A 599 17.56 26.97 -4.33
CA ILE A 599 16.37 26.70 -5.13
C ILE A 599 15.16 26.89 -4.23
N GLU A 600 14.18 27.66 -4.67
CA GLU A 600 12.96 27.95 -3.91
C GLU A 600 11.75 27.31 -4.58
N ILE A 601 10.95 26.59 -3.80
CA ILE A 601 9.62 26.13 -4.19
C ILE A 601 8.61 27.01 -3.48
N THR A 602 7.72 27.64 -4.23
CA THR A 602 6.63 28.46 -3.70
C THR A 602 5.28 27.74 -3.84
N GLY A 603 4.47 27.77 -2.79
CA GLY A 603 3.08 27.32 -2.77
C GLY A 603 2.92 25.82 -3.01
N ALA A 604 3.77 24.97 -2.43
CA ALA A 604 3.72 23.51 -2.56
C ALA A 604 2.47 22.92 -1.89
N ARG A 605 1.61 22.26 -2.67
CA ARG A 605 0.26 21.78 -2.29
C ARG A 605 -0.05 20.34 -2.67
N GLU A 606 0.96 19.57 -3.07
CA GLU A 606 0.76 18.17 -3.46
C GLU A 606 0.37 17.30 -2.25
N ASN A 607 -0.65 16.46 -2.41
CA ASN A 607 -1.21 15.60 -1.36
C ASN A 607 -1.65 16.39 -0.11
N ASN A 608 -0.94 16.23 1.01
CA ASN A 608 -1.26 16.86 2.29
C ASN A 608 -0.49 18.15 2.56
N LEU A 609 0.39 18.60 1.65
CA LEU A 609 1.14 19.85 1.80
C LEU A 609 0.19 21.07 1.80
N LYS A 610 0.42 22.02 2.71
CA LYS A 610 -0.51 23.13 2.99
C LYS A 610 -0.16 24.44 2.26
N GLY A 611 0.49 24.37 1.10
CA GLY A 611 0.89 25.55 0.34
C GLY A 611 2.17 26.19 0.86
N ILE A 612 3.16 25.35 1.20
CA ILE A 612 4.40 25.80 1.85
C ILE A 612 5.42 26.38 0.85
N ASP A 613 6.22 27.33 1.34
CA ASP A 613 7.34 27.92 0.63
C ASP A 613 8.65 27.41 1.26
N VAL A 614 9.54 26.81 0.48
CA VAL A 614 10.73 26.12 0.99
C VAL A 614 11.96 26.49 0.16
N LYS A 615 13.08 26.79 0.84
CA LYS A 615 14.38 27.01 0.20
C LYS A 615 15.30 25.81 0.40
N PHE A 616 15.95 25.40 -0.69
CA PHE A 616 16.96 24.35 -0.73
C PHE A 616 18.32 24.96 -1.02
N PRO A 617 19.19 25.12 -0.01
CA PRO A 617 20.54 25.61 -0.17
C PRO A 617 21.40 24.79 -1.14
N LEU A 618 22.17 25.46 -2.00
CA LEU A 618 23.15 24.83 -2.88
C LEU A 618 24.53 24.71 -2.23
N ASN A 619 25.33 23.76 -2.70
CA ASN A 619 26.68 23.41 -2.22
C ASN A 619 26.74 23.01 -0.74
N THR A 620 25.63 22.48 -0.22
CA THR A 620 25.51 22.00 1.16
C THR A 620 24.82 20.63 1.20
N MET A 621 24.80 20.03 2.40
CA MET A 621 23.93 18.89 2.71
C MET A 621 22.66 19.38 3.41
N THR A 622 21.54 19.38 2.68
CA THR A 622 20.21 19.67 3.23
C THR A 622 19.48 18.39 3.58
N VAL A 623 19.01 18.25 4.81
CA VAL A 623 18.23 17.08 5.25
C VAL A 623 16.77 17.48 5.42
N VAL A 624 15.87 16.77 4.73
CA VAL A 624 14.42 16.90 4.86
C VAL A 624 13.93 15.81 5.80
N THR A 625 13.41 16.23 6.95
CA THR A 625 13.04 15.33 8.05
C THR A 625 11.62 15.61 8.56
N GLY A 626 11.22 14.91 9.62
CA GLY A 626 9.89 14.96 10.23
C GLY A 626 9.15 13.62 10.18
N VAL A 627 7.99 13.52 10.81
CA VAL A 627 7.29 12.24 11.04
C VAL A 627 6.80 11.54 9.76
N SER A 628 6.55 10.23 9.83
CA SER A 628 6.05 9.47 8.66
C SER A 628 4.69 10.02 8.22
N GLY A 629 4.54 10.25 6.91
CA GLY A 629 3.34 10.88 6.34
C GLY A 629 3.27 12.41 6.46
N SER A 630 4.31 13.09 6.95
CA SER A 630 4.32 14.57 7.08
C SER A 630 4.36 15.33 5.75
N GLY A 631 4.71 14.67 4.64
CA GLY A 631 4.77 15.27 3.30
C GLY A 631 6.17 15.32 2.67
N LYS A 632 7.21 14.75 3.30
CA LYS A 632 8.61 14.73 2.79
C LYS A 632 8.72 14.27 1.33
N SER A 633 8.18 13.10 1.01
CA SER A 633 8.20 12.57 -0.36
C SER A 633 7.35 13.43 -1.31
N SER A 634 6.23 13.99 -0.85
CA SER A 634 5.43 14.92 -1.67
C SER A 634 6.24 16.16 -2.06
N LEU A 635 6.99 16.73 -1.13
CA LEU A 635 7.81 17.93 -1.37
C LEU A 635 9.00 17.63 -2.31
N VAL A 636 9.79 16.60 -1.99
CA VAL A 636 11.05 16.35 -2.68
C VAL A 636 10.85 15.51 -3.95
N LYS A 637 10.15 14.38 -3.86
CA LYS A 637 10.01 13.41 -4.96
C LYS A 637 8.93 13.80 -5.96
N ASN A 638 7.81 14.38 -5.51
CA ASN A 638 6.69 14.70 -6.41
C ASN A 638 6.75 16.14 -6.94
N ILE A 639 7.33 17.09 -6.21
CA ILE A 639 7.43 18.49 -6.64
C ILE A 639 8.85 18.84 -7.09
N LEU A 640 9.83 18.87 -6.17
CA LEU A 640 11.19 19.37 -6.47
C LEU A 640 11.83 18.62 -7.64
N PHE A 641 11.88 17.30 -7.56
CA PHE A 641 12.57 16.49 -8.55
C PHE A 641 11.95 16.60 -9.96
N PRO A 642 10.64 16.39 -10.18
CA PRO A 642 10.03 16.51 -11.50
C PRO A 642 10.05 17.94 -12.04
N ALA A 643 9.99 18.96 -11.18
CA ALA A 643 10.11 20.36 -11.60
C ALA A 643 11.50 20.65 -12.19
N LEU A 644 12.56 20.21 -11.51
CA LEU A 644 13.93 20.43 -11.97
C LEU A 644 14.30 19.56 -13.18
N VAL A 645 13.83 18.31 -13.26
CA VAL A 645 14.01 17.48 -14.47
C VAL A 645 13.42 18.17 -15.71
N LYS A 646 12.24 18.78 -15.60
CA LYS A 646 11.63 19.55 -16.69
C LYS A 646 12.41 20.80 -17.04
N TYR A 647 12.94 21.50 -16.03
CA TYR A 647 13.77 22.68 -16.25
C TYR A 647 15.02 22.36 -17.08
N TYR A 648 15.71 21.24 -16.80
CA TYR A 648 16.89 20.79 -17.56
C TYR A 648 16.57 20.05 -18.87
N GLY A 649 15.32 20.11 -19.35
CA GLY A 649 14.92 19.54 -20.65
C GLY A 649 14.69 18.02 -20.67
N GLY A 650 14.58 17.38 -19.50
CA GLY A 650 14.24 15.96 -19.39
C GLY A 650 12.75 15.69 -19.57
N TYR A 651 12.41 14.51 -20.08
CA TYR A 651 11.04 13.97 -20.05
C TYR A 651 10.79 13.35 -18.66
N GLY A 652 10.25 14.15 -17.75
CA GLY A 652 9.94 13.74 -16.38
C GLY A 652 8.49 13.32 -16.15
N GLU A 653 8.25 12.68 -15.01
CA GLU A 653 6.90 12.44 -14.50
C GLU A 653 6.13 13.75 -14.28
N ARG A 654 4.83 13.62 -14.03
CA ARG A 654 3.98 14.77 -13.69
C ARG A 654 4.55 15.49 -12.45
N THR A 655 4.58 16.82 -12.49
CA THR A 655 4.98 17.61 -11.32
C THR A 655 3.78 17.79 -10.42
N GLY A 656 3.97 17.60 -9.12
CA GLY A 656 2.95 17.84 -8.11
C GLY A 656 2.50 19.31 -8.08
N ALA A 657 1.37 19.58 -7.44
CA ALA A 657 0.79 20.90 -7.32
C ALA A 657 1.72 21.86 -6.56
N HIS A 658 2.15 22.92 -7.23
CA HIS A 658 2.94 24.01 -6.66
C HIS A 658 2.69 25.30 -7.49
N GLN A 659 3.10 26.46 -6.98
CA GLN A 659 2.92 27.74 -7.69
C GLN A 659 4.09 28.05 -8.63
N LYS A 660 5.32 27.99 -8.13
CA LYS A 660 6.53 28.32 -8.89
C LYS A 660 7.75 27.60 -8.31
N VAL A 661 8.75 27.34 -9.16
CA VAL A 661 10.11 27.02 -8.75
C VAL A 661 11.05 28.12 -9.26
N ASP A 662 11.88 28.67 -8.40
CA ASP A 662 12.81 29.77 -8.69
C ASP A 662 14.18 29.55 -8.04
N GLY A 663 15.12 30.46 -8.26
CA GLY A 663 16.46 30.46 -7.66
C GLY A 663 17.58 30.10 -8.64
N ASP A 664 18.72 29.69 -8.10
CA ASP A 664 19.99 29.58 -8.82
C ASP A 664 20.16 28.26 -9.60
N MET A 665 19.07 27.77 -10.20
CA MET A 665 19.05 26.51 -10.97
C MET A 665 20.05 26.50 -12.13
N HIS A 666 20.44 27.66 -12.64
CA HIS A 666 21.43 27.83 -13.71
C HIS A 666 22.86 27.43 -13.30
N LEU A 667 23.15 27.36 -11.99
CA LEU A 667 24.46 26.92 -11.48
C LEU A 667 24.67 25.40 -11.56
N LEU A 668 23.61 24.65 -11.81
CA LEU A 668 23.63 23.19 -11.90
C LEU A 668 23.43 22.74 -13.35
N THR A 669 23.98 21.57 -13.66
CA THR A 669 23.86 20.92 -14.96
C THR A 669 22.72 19.93 -15.04
N GLY A 670 22.19 19.51 -13.88
CA GLY A 670 21.13 18.52 -13.79
C GLY A 670 20.80 18.13 -12.35
N ILE A 671 19.86 17.20 -12.23
CA ILE A 671 19.42 16.62 -10.97
C ILE A 671 19.38 15.09 -11.10
N GLU A 672 19.80 14.39 -10.06
CA GLU A 672 19.83 12.93 -10.00
C GLU A 672 19.09 12.44 -8.75
N PHE A 673 18.09 11.59 -8.93
CA PHE A 673 17.36 10.95 -7.83
C PHE A 673 17.92 9.55 -7.60
N VAL A 674 18.60 9.37 -6.47
CA VAL A 674 19.24 8.11 -6.10
C VAL A 674 18.30 7.34 -5.17
N ASP A 675 17.41 6.55 -5.78
CA ASP A 675 16.44 5.72 -5.08
C ASP A 675 16.96 4.32 -4.70
N GLN A 676 16.20 3.64 -3.85
CA GLN A 676 16.42 2.26 -3.45
C GLN A 676 15.90 1.22 -4.47
N ASN A 677 15.36 1.67 -5.61
CA ASN A 677 14.88 0.73 -6.62
C ASN A 677 16.03 -0.14 -7.15
N PRO A 678 15.79 -1.43 -7.45
CA PRO A 678 16.81 -2.32 -7.97
C PRO A 678 17.48 -1.72 -9.21
N ILE A 679 18.81 -1.81 -9.26
CA ILE A 679 19.64 -1.29 -10.35
C ILE A 679 19.21 -1.85 -11.72
N GLY A 680 18.77 -3.11 -11.70
CA GLY A 680 18.14 -3.78 -12.84
C GLY A 680 17.18 -4.85 -12.36
N LYS A 681 16.08 -5.04 -13.09
CA LYS A 681 15.09 -6.09 -12.79
C LYS A 681 15.53 -7.48 -13.24
N SER A 682 16.56 -7.55 -14.09
CA SER A 682 17.09 -8.81 -14.59
C SER A 682 18.20 -9.33 -13.66
N SER A 683 18.17 -10.65 -13.45
CA SER A 683 19.25 -11.49 -12.89
C SER A 683 20.64 -11.20 -13.48
N ARG A 684 20.68 -10.58 -14.67
CA ARG A 684 21.88 -10.26 -15.45
C ARG A 684 22.58 -8.96 -15.06
N SER A 685 21.94 -8.12 -14.25
CA SER A 685 22.55 -6.89 -13.75
C SER A 685 23.36 -7.21 -12.49
N ASN A 686 24.57 -6.68 -12.36
CA ASN A 686 25.41 -6.87 -11.17
C ASN A 686 26.34 -5.67 -10.93
N PRO A 687 27.00 -5.56 -9.75
CA PRO A 687 27.83 -4.40 -9.43
C PRO A 687 28.92 -4.11 -10.47
N VAL A 688 29.59 -5.16 -10.98
CA VAL A 688 30.73 -5.04 -11.90
C VAL A 688 30.32 -4.60 -13.31
N THR A 689 29.14 -5.01 -13.77
CA THR A 689 28.57 -4.54 -15.05
C THR A 689 28.10 -3.09 -14.96
N TYR A 690 27.51 -2.69 -13.83
CA TYR A 690 27.00 -1.33 -13.65
C TYR A 690 28.10 -0.26 -13.70
N LEU A 691 29.23 -0.51 -13.04
CA LEU A 691 30.42 0.37 -13.09
C LEU A 691 31.25 0.23 -14.37
N LYS A 692 30.82 -0.65 -15.30
CA LYS A 692 31.56 -0.99 -16.51
C LYS A 692 33.00 -1.43 -16.21
N ALA A 693 33.23 -2.05 -15.05
CA ALA A 693 34.50 -2.69 -14.71
C ALA A 693 34.63 -4.04 -15.42
N TYR A 694 33.49 -4.70 -15.66
CA TYR A 694 33.44 -5.99 -16.34
C TYR A 694 33.98 -5.93 -17.78
N ASP A 695 33.81 -4.81 -18.46
CA ASP A 695 34.34 -4.62 -19.82
C ASP A 695 35.86 -4.73 -19.87
N GLU A 696 36.54 -4.17 -18.86
CA GLU A 696 37.99 -4.25 -18.76
C GLU A 696 38.45 -5.66 -18.35
N ILE A 697 37.70 -6.33 -17.47
CA ILE A 697 37.95 -7.73 -17.09
C ILE A 697 37.79 -8.65 -18.32
N ARG A 698 36.73 -8.48 -19.12
CA ARG A 698 36.51 -9.30 -20.33
C ARG A 698 37.58 -9.10 -21.39
N LYS A 699 38.08 -7.87 -21.56
CA LYS A 699 39.22 -7.58 -22.44
C LYS A 699 40.48 -8.29 -21.94
N LEU A 700 40.75 -8.24 -20.63
CA LEU A 700 41.87 -8.94 -20.00
C LEU A 700 41.83 -10.44 -20.28
N PHE A 701 40.66 -11.08 -20.21
CA PHE A 701 40.51 -12.50 -20.52
C PHE A 701 40.70 -12.80 -22.01
N ALA A 702 40.13 -11.98 -22.89
CA ALA A 702 40.32 -12.13 -24.34
C ALA A 702 41.79 -12.01 -24.78
N ASP A 703 42.61 -11.27 -24.01
CA ASP A 703 44.04 -11.11 -24.28
C ASP A 703 44.90 -12.30 -23.83
N GLN A 704 44.36 -13.28 -23.10
CA GLN A 704 45.10 -14.47 -22.66
C GLN A 704 45.49 -15.37 -23.84
N GLN A 705 46.61 -16.06 -23.71
CA GLN A 705 47.13 -16.94 -24.77
C GLN A 705 46.14 -18.04 -25.15
N ALA A 706 45.51 -18.69 -24.15
CA ALA A 706 44.47 -19.69 -24.36
C ALA A 706 43.27 -19.14 -25.14
N SER A 707 42.87 -17.88 -24.89
CA SER A 707 41.79 -17.22 -25.62
C SER A 707 42.17 -16.90 -27.07
N LYS A 708 43.41 -16.46 -27.31
CA LYS A 708 43.90 -16.18 -28.67
C LYS A 708 43.98 -17.44 -29.53
N ILE A 709 44.39 -18.57 -28.95
CA ILE A 709 44.44 -19.86 -29.65
C ILE A 709 43.04 -20.34 -30.02
N ASN A 710 42.08 -20.25 -29.09
CA ASN A 710 40.70 -20.69 -29.30
C ASN A 710 39.79 -19.65 -30.00
N GLY A 711 40.34 -18.49 -30.40
CA GLY A 711 39.57 -17.43 -31.06
C GLY A 711 38.53 -16.73 -30.18
N PHE A 712 38.64 -16.85 -28.86
CA PHE A 712 37.68 -16.25 -27.92
C PHE A 712 37.85 -14.73 -27.82
N LYS A 713 36.78 -14.02 -28.17
CA LYS A 713 36.64 -12.56 -28.01
C LYS A 713 36.06 -12.20 -26.65
N ALA A 714 36.18 -10.93 -26.24
CA ALA A 714 35.61 -10.41 -25.00
C ALA A 714 34.08 -10.66 -24.84
N SER A 715 33.35 -10.83 -25.95
CA SER A 715 31.93 -11.23 -25.93
C SER A 715 31.68 -12.63 -25.36
N HIS A 716 32.62 -13.57 -25.53
CA HIS A 716 32.48 -14.95 -25.03
C HIS A 716 32.60 -15.02 -23.51
N PHE A 717 33.37 -14.11 -22.91
CA PHE A 717 33.45 -13.95 -21.45
C PHE A 717 32.29 -13.15 -20.86
N SER A 718 31.13 -13.12 -21.54
CA SER A 718 29.92 -12.44 -21.08
C SER A 718 28.81 -13.45 -20.85
N PHE A 719 28.27 -13.52 -19.64
CA PHE A 719 27.09 -14.34 -19.36
C PHE A 719 25.80 -13.76 -20.00
N ASN A 720 25.86 -12.53 -20.52
CA ASN A 720 24.71 -11.85 -21.14
C ASN A 720 24.55 -12.09 -22.65
N ILE A 721 25.57 -12.62 -23.31
CA ILE A 721 25.64 -12.73 -24.77
C ILE A 721 25.79 -14.21 -25.15
N ASP A 722 25.17 -14.62 -26.24
CA ASP A 722 25.33 -15.96 -26.81
C ASP A 722 26.78 -16.20 -27.26
N GLY A 723 27.23 -17.45 -27.12
CA GLY A 723 28.60 -17.86 -27.43
C GLY A 723 29.22 -18.61 -26.26
N GLY A 724 29.53 -17.91 -25.17
CA GLY A 724 30.25 -18.48 -24.01
C GLY A 724 29.42 -18.74 -22.75
N ARG A 725 28.18 -18.25 -22.68
CA ARG A 725 27.25 -18.54 -21.57
C ARG A 725 26.68 -19.96 -21.66
N CYS A 726 26.23 -20.51 -20.53
CA CYS A 726 25.48 -21.76 -20.49
C CYS A 726 24.13 -21.60 -21.23
N GLU A 727 23.80 -22.55 -22.11
CA GLU A 727 22.57 -22.51 -22.92
C GLU A 727 21.32 -22.91 -22.14
N GLU A 728 21.44 -23.75 -21.11
CA GLU A 728 20.28 -24.21 -20.33
C GLU A 728 19.72 -23.08 -19.45
N CYS A 729 20.57 -22.48 -18.61
CA CYS A 729 20.17 -21.36 -17.75
C CYS A 729 20.29 -20.00 -18.44
N GLN A 730 20.70 -19.94 -19.72
CA GLN A 730 20.89 -18.70 -20.48
C GLN A 730 21.75 -17.66 -19.73
N GLY A 731 22.80 -18.13 -19.03
CA GLY A 731 23.72 -17.32 -18.24
C GLY A 731 23.25 -16.90 -16.84
N GLU A 732 22.08 -17.33 -16.36
CA GLU A 732 21.61 -17.00 -14.99
C GLU A 732 22.32 -17.82 -13.90
N GLY A 733 22.64 -19.09 -14.19
CA GLY A 733 23.19 -20.06 -13.24
C GLY A 733 22.13 -20.77 -12.40
N VAL A 734 20.89 -20.30 -12.44
CA VAL A 734 19.73 -20.91 -11.77
C VAL A 734 18.58 -21.10 -12.76
N ILE A 735 17.66 -22.00 -12.43
CA ILE A 735 16.42 -22.26 -13.15
C ILE A 735 15.27 -21.96 -12.18
N LYS A 736 14.35 -21.09 -12.58
CA LYS A 736 13.16 -20.77 -11.79
C LYS A 736 12.04 -21.76 -12.09
N VAL A 737 11.46 -22.32 -11.04
CA VAL A 737 10.32 -23.23 -11.10
C VAL A 737 9.12 -22.51 -10.48
N GLU A 738 8.08 -22.29 -11.29
CA GLU A 738 6.82 -21.68 -10.84
C GLU A 738 6.05 -22.64 -9.93
N MET A 739 5.62 -22.16 -8.76
CA MET A 739 4.89 -22.93 -7.77
C MET A 739 3.44 -22.43 -7.65
N GLN A 740 2.48 -23.32 -7.43
CA GLN A 740 1.06 -22.93 -7.38
C GLN A 740 0.63 -22.26 -6.05
N PHE A 741 1.19 -22.70 -4.92
CA PHE A 741 0.76 -22.28 -3.57
C PHE A 741 1.89 -21.69 -2.72
N MET A 742 3.10 -21.60 -3.28
CA MET A 742 4.29 -21.12 -2.60
C MET A 742 4.99 -20.10 -3.49
N ALA A 743 5.95 -19.35 -2.94
CA ALA A 743 6.82 -18.52 -3.75
C ALA A 743 7.61 -19.39 -4.75
N ASP A 744 7.86 -18.85 -5.94
CA ASP A 744 8.68 -19.51 -6.96
C ASP A 744 10.04 -19.90 -6.40
N ILE A 745 10.48 -21.11 -6.73
CA ILE A 745 11.75 -21.65 -6.24
C ILE A 745 12.81 -21.47 -7.31
N SER A 746 14.02 -21.10 -6.91
CA SER A 746 15.19 -21.07 -7.80
C SER A 746 16.09 -22.27 -7.50
N LEU A 747 16.32 -23.12 -8.50
CA LEU A 747 17.19 -24.29 -8.40
C LEU A 747 18.51 -24.01 -9.11
N THR A 748 19.62 -24.54 -8.60
CA THR A 748 20.92 -24.47 -9.28
C THR A 748 20.86 -25.19 -10.62
N CYS A 749 21.37 -24.58 -11.69
CA CYS A 749 21.38 -25.20 -13.02
C CYS A 749 22.32 -26.41 -13.04
N GLU A 750 21.80 -27.57 -13.41
CA GLU A 750 22.53 -28.83 -13.45
C GLU A 750 23.61 -28.84 -14.53
N SER A 751 23.36 -28.27 -15.73
CA SER A 751 24.34 -28.28 -16.82
C SER A 751 25.63 -27.51 -16.53
N CYS A 752 25.56 -26.41 -15.79
CA CYS A 752 26.75 -25.60 -15.47
C CYS A 752 27.15 -25.63 -13.99
N GLY A 753 26.41 -26.36 -13.15
CA GLY A 753 26.59 -26.33 -11.69
C GLY A 753 26.55 -24.91 -11.11
N GLY A 754 25.71 -24.04 -11.67
CA GLY A 754 25.62 -22.62 -11.27
C GLY A 754 26.70 -21.68 -11.81
N LYS A 755 27.68 -22.17 -12.58
CA LYS A 755 28.83 -21.35 -13.03
C LYS A 755 28.54 -20.37 -14.17
N ARG A 756 27.36 -20.41 -14.78
CA ARG A 756 26.87 -19.51 -15.84
C ARG A 756 27.56 -19.59 -17.22
N PHE A 757 28.70 -20.26 -17.33
CA PHE A 757 29.49 -20.37 -18.57
C PHE A 757 29.60 -21.80 -19.08
N LYS A 758 29.97 -21.96 -20.36
CA LYS A 758 30.41 -23.24 -20.92
C LYS A 758 31.78 -23.63 -20.37
N GLN A 759 32.08 -24.92 -20.37
CA GLN A 759 33.32 -25.46 -19.80
C GLN A 759 34.57 -24.88 -20.47
N ASP A 760 34.60 -24.78 -21.81
CA ASP A 760 35.73 -24.25 -22.58
C ASP A 760 36.08 -22.78 -22.21
N ILE A 761 35.10 -22.01 -21.74
CA ILE A 761 35.32 -20.63 -21.27
C ILE A 761 35.95 -20.61 -19.88
N LEU A 762 35.61 -21.58 -19.03
CA LEU A 762 36.12 -21.70 -17.67
C LEU A 762 37.58 -22.20 -17.64
N GLU A 763 38.04 -22.87 -18.69
CA GLU A 763 39.44 -23.30 -18.86
C GLU A 763 40.42 -22.15 -19.13
N VAL A 764 39.91 -20.98 -19.51
CA VAL A 764 40.74 -19.79 -19.65
C VAL A 764 40.99 -19.20 -18.27
N HIS A 765 42.26 -19.20 -17.85
CA HIS A 765 42.68 -18.66 -16.56
C HIS A 765 43.50 -17.38 -16.68
N TYR A 766 43.30 -16.48 -15.73
CA TYR A 766 44.21 -15.37 -15.42
C TYR A 766 44.69 -15.54 -13.98
N ARG A 767 46.00 -15.77 -13.80
CA ARG A 767 46.62 -16.10 -12.49
C ARG A 767 45.86 -17.20 -11.75
N ASP A 768 45.66 -18.33 -12.43
CA ASP A 768 44.99 -19.53 -11.90
C ASP A 768 43.52 -19.35 -11.50
N LYS A 769 42.89 -18.26 -11.96
CA LYS A 769 41.47 -17.96 -11.73
C LYS A 769 40.73 -17.86 -13.05
N SER A 770 39.64 -18.61 -13.18
CA SER A 770 38.71 -18.51 -14.31
C SER A 770 37.89 -17.22 -14.22
N ILE A 771 37.14 -16.91 -15.28
CA ILE A 771 36.23 -15.76 -15.28
C ILE A 771 35.14 -15.87 -14.19
N TYR A 772 34.69 -17.10 -13.90
CA TYR A 772 33.73 -17.36 -12.83
C TYR A 772 34.34 -17.09 -11.46
N ASP A 773 35.57 -17.57 -11.22
CA ASP A 773 36.24 -17.34 -9.94
C ASP A 773 36.43 -15.85 -9.63
N ILE A 774 36.72 -15.04 -10.65
CA ILE A 774 36.81 -13.58 -10.50
C ILE A 774 35.44 -12.97 -10.17
N LEU A 775 34.37 -13.45 -10.81
CA LEU A 775 33.02 -12.97 -10.50
C LEU A 775 32.57 -13.36 -9.09
N GLU A 776 33.08 -14.46 -8.53
CA GLU A 776 32.82 -14.88 -7.15
C GLU A 776 33.67 -14.15 -6.11
N MET A 777 34.73 -13.44 -6.51
CA MET A 777 35.51 -12.59 -5.60
C MET A 777 34.65 -11.44 -5.07
N THR A 778 34.87 -11.10 -3.80
CA THR A 778 34.40 -9.84 -3.23
C THR A 778 35.13 -8.66 -3.85
N VAL A 779 34.54 -7.46 -3.78
CA VAL A 779 35.18 -6.21 -4.24
C VAL A 779 36.56 -6.02 -3.58
N ASN A 780 36.67 -6.25 -2.27
CA ASN A 780 37.95 -6.16 -1.55
C ASN A 780 38.99 -7.13 -2.12
N GLN A 781 38.62 -8.41 -2.26
CA GLN A 781 39.52 -9.44 -2.82
C GLN A 781 39.94 -9.09 -4.25
N ALA A 782 39.02 -8.60 -5.07
CA ALA A 782 39.32 -8.22 -6.44
C ALA A 782 40.30 -7.04 -6.49
N ILE A 783 40.11 -6.02 -5.63
CA ILE A 783 41.04 -4.89 -5.52
C ILE A 783 42.43 -5.38 -5.14
N ASP A 784 42.55 -6.24 -4.13
CA ASP A 784 43.83 -6.79 -3.69
C ASP A 784 44.49 -7.61 -4.82
N PHE A 785 43.74 -8.54 -5.42
CA PHE A 785 44.19 -9.41 -6.51
C PHE A 785 44.71 -8.62 -7.73
N PHE A 786 43.99 -7.57 -8.15
CA PHE A 786 44.42 -6.73 -9.28
C PHE A 786 45.54 -5.74 -8.89
N SER A 787 45.71 -5.42 -7.60
CA SER A 787 46.75 -4.50 -7.13
C SER A 787 48.14 -5.13 -7.05
N GLU A 788 48.27 -6.44 -6.79
CA GLU A 788 49.55 -7.15 -6.63
C GLU A 788 50.53 -7.01 -7.81
N LYS A 789 50.03 -6.93 -9.05
CA LYS A 789 50.84 -6.62 -10.24
C LYS A 789 50.10 -5.65 -11.15
N ALA A 790 50.08 -4.38 -10.75
CA ALA A 790 49.32 -3.33 -11.39
C ALA A 790 49.93 -2.89 -12.74
N LYS A 791 49.64 -3.60 -13.85
CA LYS A 791 49.83 -3.05 -15.21
C LYS A 791 48.67 -2.11 -15.56
N THR A 792 48.65 -1.59 -16.79
CA THR A 792 47.70 -0.55 -17.22
C THR A 792 46.23 -1.01 -17.16
N ALA A 793 45.94 -2.27 -17.48
CA ALA A 793 44.58 -2.81 -17.48
C ALA A 793 44.06 -3.02 -16.04
N GLU A 794 44.89 -3.60 -15.17
CA GLU A 794 44.59 -3.86 -13.77
C GLU A 794 44.35 -2.56 -13.00
N LYS A 795 45.17 -1.52 -13.26
CA LYS A 795 44.95 -0.18 -12.68
C LYS A 795 43.59 0.42 -13.05
N ARG A 796 43.13 0.21 -14.29
CA ARG A 796 41.80 0.67 -14.73
C ARG A 796 40.67 -0.09 -14.04
N ILE A 797 40.84 -1.39 -13.82
CA ILE A 797 39.87 -2.22 -13.08
C ILE A 797 39.79 -1.73 -11.63
N VAL A 798 40.93 -1.61 -10.93
CA VAL A 798 40.97 -1.13 -9.54
C VAL A 798 40.37 0.26 -9.41
N LYS A 799 40.71 1.20 -10.31
CA LYS A 799 40.14 2.56 -10.32
C LYS A 799 38.60 2.54 -10.41
N LYS A 800 38.02 1.61 -11.18
CA LYS A 800 36.57 1.46 -11.32
C LYS A 800 35.91 0.75 -10.14
N LEU A 801 36.62 -0.15 -9.45
CA LEU A 801 36.09 -0.90 -8.31
C LEU A 801 36.20 -0.15 -6.98
N ARG A 802 37.23 0.70 -6.81
CA ARG A 802 37.50 1.42 -5.56
C ARG A 802 36.30 2.22 -5.03
N PRO A 803 35.51 2.92 -5.86
CA PRO A 803 34.30 3.60 -5.40
C PRO A 803 33.30 2.68 -4.69
N LEU A 804 33.21 1.38 -5.02
CA LEU A 804 32.36 0.43 -4.27
C LEU A 804 32.88 0.21 -2.85
N GLN A 805 34.20 0.09 -2.68
CA GLN A 805 34.81 -0.04 -1.36
C GLN A 805 34.61 1.23 -0.52
N ASP A 806 34.78 2.40 -1.14
CA ASP A 806 34.65 3.70 -0.48
C ASP A 806 33.23 3.94 0.06
N VAL A 807 32.19 3.45 -0.64
CA VAL A 807 30.79 3.50 -0.17
C VAL A 807 30.40 2.34 0.76
N GLY A 808 31.36 1.51 1.19
CA GLY A 808 31.15 0.42 2.14
C GLY A 808 30.66 -0.90 1.54
N LEU A 809 30.69 -1.08 0.22
CA LEU A 809 30.25 -2.31 -0.48
C LEU A 809 31.41 -3.27 -0.81
N GLY A 810 32.49 -3.20 -0.04
CA GLY A 810 33.68 -4.04 -0.23
C GLY A 810 33.41 -5.56 -0.12
N TYR A 811 32.33 -5.95 0.56
CA TYR A 811 31.96 -7.35 0.79
C TYR A 811 31.14 -7.98 -0.34
N LEU A 812 30.56 -7.19 -1.25
CA LEU A 812 29.74 -7.72 -2.33
C LEU A 812 30.59 -8.51 -3.32
N LYS A 813 30.05 -9.62 -3.83
CA LYS A 813 30.69 -10.34 -4.94
C LYS A 813 30.51 -9.56 -6.23
N LEU A 814 31.53 -9.57 -7.10
CA LEU A 814 31.47 -8.84 -8.37
C LEU A 814 30.30 -9.29 -9.25
N GLY A 815 30.04 -10.60 -9.31
CA GLY A 815 29.00 -11.24 -10.11
C GLY A 815 27.63 -11.39 -9.43
N GLN A 816 27.46 -10.85 -8.21
CA GLN A 816 26.22 -10.98 -7.44
C GLN A 816 25.04 -10.37 -8.19
N SER A 817 23.92 -11.10 -8.26
CA SER A 817 22.73 -10.62 -8.97
C SER A 817 22.14 -9.38 -8.30
N SER A 818 21.76 -8.37 -9.08
CA SER A 818 21.07 -7.18 -8.57
C SER A 818 19.72 -7.49 -7.92
N SER A 819 19.10 -8.62 -8.25
CA SER A 819 17.84 -9.06 -7.62
C SER A 819 18.04 -9.57 -6.19
N THR A 820 19.26 -9.90 -5.81
CA THR A 820 19.63 -10.37 -4.46
C THR A 820 20.20 -9.25 -3.59
N LEU A 821 20.35 -8.04 -4.14
CA LEU A 821 20.82 -6.88 -3.40
C LEU A 821 19.66 -6.22 -2.66
N SER A 822 19.92 -5.76 -1.45
CA SER A 822 19.02 -4.87 -0.72
C SER A 822 18.84 -3.54 -1.45
N GLY A 823 17.78 -2.80 -1.07
CA GLY A 823 17.53 -1.46 -1.58
C GLY A 823 18.69 -0.48 -1.29
N GLY A 824 19.22 -0.51 -0.06
CA GLY A 824 20.36 0.30 0.34
C GLY A 824 21.67 -0.07 -0.36
N GLU A 825 21.93 -1.35 -0.63
CA GLU A 825 23.06 -1.76 -1.49
C GLU A 825 22.91 -1.24 -2.92
N SER A 826 21.71 -1.36 -3.48
CA SER A 826 21.40 -0.85 -4.83
C SER A 826 21.65 0.65 -4.95
N GLN A 827 21.24 1.41 -3.94
CA GLN A 827 21.44 2.86 -3.86
C GLN A 827 22.93 3.23 -3.74
N ARG A 828 23.69 2.51 -2.90
CA ARG A 828 25.14 2.74 -2.73
C ARG A 828 25.93 2.42 -4.00
N ILE A 829 25.54 1.43 -4.80
CA ILE A 829 26.18 1.19 -6.11
C ILE A 829 25.93 2.35 -7.08
N LYS A 830 24.73 2.95 -7.07
CA LYS A 830 24.45 4.17 -7.85
C LYS A 830 25.35 5.31 -7.40
N LEU A 831 25.48 5.54 -6.09
CA LEU A 831 26.39 6.53 -5.50
C LEU A 831 27.85 6.29 -5.96
N ALA A 832 28.34 5.06 -5.86
CA ALA A 832 29.68 4.69 -6.32
C ALA A 832 29.90 5.01 -7.81
N SER A 833 28.87 4.85 -8.66
CA SER A 833 28.96 5.18 -10.09
C SER A 833 29.15 6.66 -10.37
N PHE A 834 28.62 7.54 -9.52
CA PHE A 834 28.84 8.99 -9.62
C PHE A 834 30.23 9.37 -9.13
N LEU A 835 30.71 8.77 -8.04
CA LEU A 835 32.09 8.96 -7.55
C LEU A 835 33.15 8.50 -8.57
N ALA A 836 32.82 7.48 -9.36
CA ALA A 836 33.67 6.93 -10.42
C ALA A 836 33.80 7.83 -11.66
N LYS A 837 32.93 8.85 -11.84
CA LYS A 837 33.01 9.76 -13.00
C LYS A 837 34.24 10.66 -12.87
N GLU A 838 34.90 10.90 -14.01
CA GLU A 838 36.14 11.70 -14.08
C GLU A 838 35.90 13.21 -14.28
N LYS A 839 34.69 13.61 -14.69
CA LYS A 839 34.32 15.01 -14.90
C LYS A 839 33.33 15.46 -13.83
N ASP A 840 33.69 16.54 -13.13
CA ASP A 840 32.84 17.16 -12.13
C ASP A 840 31.89 18.14 -12.83
N THR A 841 30.64 17.73 -12.99
CA THR A 841 29.55 18.60 -13.44
C THR A 841 28.65 18.90 -12.24
N PRO A 842 28.55 20.16 -11.78
CA PRO A 842 27.70 20.52 -10.64
C PRO A 842 26.28 19.97 -10.84
N THR A 843 25.84 19.13 -9.91
CA THR A 843 24.61 18.33 -10.01
C THR A 843 23.97 18.33 -8.63
N LEU A 844 22.64 18.42 -8.59
CA LEU A 844 21.88 18.24 -7.36
C LEU A 844 21.55 16.75 -7.19
N PHE A 845 22.03 16.14 -6.12
CA PHE A 845 21.69 14.76 -5.78
C PHE A 845 20.58 14.74 -4.74
N VAL A 846 19.58 13.89 -4.97
CA VAL A 846 18.51 13.62 -4.02
C VAL A 846 18.62 12.16 -3.58
N PHE A 847 18.78 11.93 -2.28
CA PHE A 847 18.82 10.60 -1.67
C PHE A 847 17.57 10.37 -0.82
N ASP A 848 16.89 9.26 -1.08
CA ASP A 848 15.71 8.83 -0.32
C ASP A 848 16.15 7.76 0.69
N GLU A 849 16.11 8.09 1.99
CA GLU A 849 16.47 7.23 3.12
C GLU A 849 17.76 6.41 2.91
N PRO A 850 18.95 7.05 2.75
CA PRO A 850 20.16 6.33 2.40
C PRO A 850 20.80 5.51 3.54
N THR A 851 20.26 5.62 4.74
CA THR A 851 20.69 4.92 5.96
C THR A 851 20.03 3.55 6.14
N THR A 852 19.04 3.21 5.30
CA THR A 852 18.37 1.90 5.31
C THR A 852 19.39 0.77 5.20
N GLY A 853 19.35 -0.21 6.12
CA GLY A 853 20.29 -1.33 6.10
C GLY A 853 21.68 -1.03 6.66
N LEU A 854 21.94 0.17 7.19
CA LEU A 854 23.29 0.58 7.58
C LEU A 854 23.51 0.51 9.09
N HIS A 855 24.60 -0.15 9.46
CA HIS A 855 25.17 -0.03 10.79
C HIS A 855 25.81 1.36 10.98
N PHE A 856 25.94 1.82 12.23
CA PHE A 856 26.55 3.12 12.58
C PHE A 856 27.87 3.42 11.83
N HIS A 857 28.77 2.43 11.78
CA HIS A 857 30.04 2.53 11.08
C HIS A 857 29.88 2.76 9.56
N ASP A 858 28.86 2.17 8.94
CA ASP A 858 28.60 2.32 7.51
C ASP A 858 27.93 3.67 7.21
N ILE A 859 27.14 4.21 8.14
CA ILE A 859 26.62 5.59 8.06
C ILE A 859 27.78 6.60 8.01
N ARG A 860 28.84 6.40 8.80
CA ARG A 860 30.05 7.23 8.73
C ARG A 860 30.66 7.25 7.33
N LYS A 861 30.84 6.07 6.71
CA LYS A 861 31.37 5.96 5.33
C LYS A 861 30.46 6.62 4.29
N LEU A 862 29.14 6.51 4.48
CA LEU A 862 28.16 7.18 3.63
C LEU A 862 28.30 8.72 3.73
N LEU A 863 28.44 9.26 4.94
CA LEU A 863 28.67 10.69 5.15
C LEU A 863 30.00 11.15 4.53
N ASP A 864 31.06 10.34 4.62
CA ASP A 864 32.33 10.62 3.93
C ASP A 864 32.15 10.70 2.41
N ALA A 865 31.36 9.80 1.82
CA ALA A 865 31.02 9.83 0.40
C ALA A 865 30.19 11.06 0.01
N PHE A 866 29.23 11.49 0.84
CA PHE A 866 28.47 12.73 0.63
C PHE A 866 29.37 13.96 0.68
N ASN A 867 30.27 14.02 1.66
CA ASN A 867 31.25 15.10 1.76
C ASN A 867 32.18 15.14 0.55
N ALA A 868 32.59 13.98 0.02
CA ALA A 868 33.39 13.90 -1.20
C ALA A 868 32.64 14.45 -2.43
N LEU A 869 31.34 14.18 -2.58
CA LEU A 869 30.53 14.76 -3.64
C LEU A 869 30.39 16.29 -3.49
N ILE A 870 30.08 16.78 -2.28
CA ILE A 870 29.93 18.22 -2.04
C ILE A 870 31.26 18.95 -2.33
N SER A 871 32.40 18.34 -1.98
CA SER A 871 33.74 18.93 -2.26
C SER A 871 34.03 19.13 -3.76
N ARG A 872 33.35 18.38 -4.64
CA ARG A 872 33.43 18.52 -6.11
C ARG A 872 32.44 19.55 -6.68
N GLY A 873 31.76 20.31 -5.82
CA GLY A 873 30.79 21.34 -6.22
C GLY A 873 29.36 20.83 -6.41
N HIS A 874 29.06 19.59 -6.01
CA HIS A 874 27.70 19.07 -6.02
C HIS A 874 26.88 19.61 -4.82
N SER A 875 25.56 19.47 -4.90
CA SER A 875 24.62 19.77 -3.80
C SER A 875 23.87 18.50 -3.44
N ILE A 876 23.56 18.30 -2.16
CA ILE A 876 22.91 17.07 -1.69
C ILE A 876 21.65 17.42 -0.89
N ILE A 877 20.54 16.77 -1.25
CA ILE A 877 19.30 16.72 -0.47
C ILE A 877 19.09 15.29 -0.02
N VAL A 878 18.86 15.09 1.27
CA VAL A 878 18.60 13.77 1.86
C VAL A 878 17.24 13.76 2.54
N ILE A 879 16.38 12.81 2.22
CA ILE A 879 15.15 12.54 2.98
C ILE A 879 15.49 11.52 4.06
N GLU A 880 15.34 11.87 5.33
CA GLU A 880 15.96 11.07 6.38
C GLU A 880 15.36 11.27 7.79
N HIS A 881 15.48 10.24 8.63
CA HIS A 881 14.98 10.13 10.02
C HIS A 881 16.06 9.78 11.06
N ASN A 882 17.15 9.12 10.67
CA ASN A 882 18.34 8.84 11.45
C ASN A 882 19.03 10.12 11.97
N LEU A 883 19.16 10.17 13.29
CA LEU A 883 19.71 11.32 14.01
C LEU A 883 21.18 11.61 13.69
N ASP A 884 21.98 10.61 13.27
CA ASP A 884 23.39 10.82 12.93
C ASP A 884 23.58 11.51 11.59
N VAL A 885 22.67 11.31 10.63
CA VAL A 885 22.65 12.07 9.38
C VAL A 885 22.10 13.48 9.63
N ILE A 886 21.01 13.58 10.41
CA ILE A 886 20.39 14.87 10.74
C ILE A 886 21.36 15.79 11.50
N LYS A 887 22.07 15.29 12.52
CA LYS A 887 23.07 16.09 13.26
C LYS A 887 24.25 16.54 12.38
N SER A 888 24.52 15.80 11.30
CA SER A 888 25.60 16.09 10.35
C SER A 888 25.18 17.09 9.25
N ALA A 889 23.89 17.40 9.13
CA ALA A 889 23.33 18.29 8.10
C ALA A 889 23.83 19.74 8.20
N ASP A 890 24.07 20.39 7.06
CA ASP A 890 24.33 21.83 7.06
C ASP A 890 23.04 22.63 7.25
N TRP A 891 21.93 22.11 6.71
CA TRP A 891 20.60 22.70 6.77
C TRP A 891 19.53 21.61 6.97
N ILE A 892 18.49 21.90 7.74
CA ILE A 892 17.35 21.02 7.97
C ILE A 892 16.07 21.71 7.55
N ILE A 893 15.20 20.95 6.89
CA ILE A 893 13.79 21.28 6.66
C ILE A 893 12.95 20.22 7.38
N ASP A 894 12.29 20.60 8.47
CA ASP A 894 11.47 19.71 9.28
C ASP A 894 9.99 19.87 8.94
N LEU A 895 9.34 18.79 8.49
CA LEU A 895 7.92 18.78 8.08
C LEU A 895 7.04 18.11 9.13
N GLY A 896 5.88 18.70 9.40
CA GLY A 896 4.95 18.19 10.40
C GLY A 896 3.81 19.15 10.73
N PRO A 897 3.38 19.25 12.00
CA PRO A 897 3.91 18.53 13.17
C PRO A 897 3.56 17.04 13.17
N GLU A 898 2.44 16.66 12.55
CA GLU A 898 2.00 15.26 12.45
C GLU A 898 2.03 14.70 11.01
N GLY A 899 1.62 13.44 10.84
CA GLY A 899 1.42 12.83 9.53
C GLY A 899 -0.01 13.01 8.98
N GLY A 900 -0.18 12.81 7.68
CA GLY A 900 -1.50 12.89 7.03
C GLY A 900 -2.05 14.31 7.02
N ASP A 901 -3.34 14.46 7.32
CA ASP A 901 -4.03 15.75 7.14
C ASP A 901 -3.62 16.83 8.16
N LYS A 902 -3.05 16.40 9.29
CA LYS A 902 -2.46 17.28 10.32
C LYS A 902 -0.99 17.63 10.06
N GLY A 903 -0.41 17.11 8.97
CA GLY A 903 0.93 17.41 8.52
C GLY A 903 0.96 18.44 7.39
N GLY A 904 2.07 18.47 6.68
CA GLY A 904 2.24 19.24 5.46
C GLY A 904 2.63 20.71 5.66
N ASN A 905 2.99 21.10 6.88
CA ASN A 905 3.58 22.39 7.21
C ASN A 905 5.08 22.26 7.46
N ILE A 906 5.81 23.37 7.30
CA ILE A 906 7.19 23.49 7.78
C ILE A 906 7.13 23.80 9.26
N VAL A 907 7.64 22.89 10.08
CA VAL A 907 7.77 23.09 11.53
C VAL A 907 9.02 23.91 11.82
N PHE A 908 10.10 23.67 11.07
CA PHE A 908 11.36 24.39 11.23
C PHE A 908 12.18 24.37 9.95
N GLU A 909 12.93 25.46 9.72
CA GLU A 909 13.96 25.56 8.69
C GLU A 909 15.21 26.24 9.29
N GLY A 910 16.38 25.59 9.21
CA GLY A 910 17.58 26.13 9.85
C GLY A 910 18.70 25.12 10.07
N THR A 911 19.63 25.45 10.96
CA THR A 911 20.71 24.53 11.36
C THR A 911 20.23 23.54 12.43
N PRO A 912 20.87 22.36 12.55
CA PRO A 912 20.56 21.38 13.60
C PRO A 912 20.55 21.93 15.03
N GLU A 913 21.44 22.87 15.37
CA GLU A 913 21.50 23.48 16.69
C GLU A 913 20.25 24.32 17.00
N LYS A 914 19.75 25.05 16.01
CA LYS A 914 18.54 25.88 16.15
C LYS A 914 17.26 25.07 16.15
N LEU A 915 17.27 23.87 15.54
CA LEU A 915 16.12 22.96 15.55
C LEU A 915 15.77 22.50 16.97
N VAL A 916 16.79 22.27 17.81
CA VAL A 916 16.61 21.82 19.20
C VAL A 916 15.84 22.83 20.05
N ASP A 917 15.91 24.12 19.71
CA ASP A 917 15.16 25.18 20.40
C ASP A 917 13.68 25.24 19.96
N CYS A 918 13.31 24.54 18.88
CA CYS A 918 11.94 24.48 18.37
C CYS A 918 11.12 23.43 19.13
N LYS A 919 10.25 23.89 20.03
CA LYS A 919 9.39 23.02 20.86
C LYS A 919 8.33 22.24 20.07
N GLU A 920 7.97 22.72 18.88
CA GLU A 920 6.98 22.05 18.03
C GLU A 920 7.59 20.90 17.20
N SER A 921 8.93 20.84 17.12
CA SER A 921 9.65 19.80 16.39
C SER A 921 9.90 18.57 17.24
N TYR A 922 9.25 17.46 16.87
CA TYR A 922 9.63 16.15 17.39
C TYR A 922 11.08 15.80 17.05
N THR A 923 11.55 16.18 15.86
CA THR A 923 12.94 15.93 15.46
C THR A 923 13.92 16.64 16.41
N GLY A 924 13.63 17.90 16.78
CA GLY A 924 14.43 18.67 17.74
C GLY A 924 14.50 18.04 19.14
N GLU A 925 13.40 17.47 19.62
CA GLU A 925 13.33 16.77 20.91
C GLU A 925 14.31 15.59 20.98
N TYR A 926 14.30 14.73 19.95
CA TYR A 926 15.16 13.54 19.88
C TYR A 926 16.60 13.86 19.46
N LEU A 927 16.83 14.96 18.74
CA LEU A 927 18.16 15.40 18.33
C LEU A 927 18.96 16.02 19.49
N LYS A 928 18.27 16.65 20.45
CA LYS A 928 18.88 17.30 21.62
C LYS A 928 19.94 16.46 22.35
N PRO A 929 19.68 15.20 22.76
CA PRO A 929 20.68 14.39 23.45
C PRO A 929 21.91 14.05 22.59
N LYS A 930 21.78 14.06 21.25
CA LYS A 930 22.85 13.72 20.31
C LYS A 930 23.77 14.90 19.95
N LEU A 931 23.37 16.14 20.23
CA LEU A 931 24.17 17.33 19.94
C LEU A 931 25.09 17.76 21.09
N HIS A 932 25.01 17.11 22.26
CA HIS A 932 25.82 17.42 23.45
C HIS A 932 25.83 18.93 23.81
N LEU A 933 24.74 19.64 23.53
CA LEU A 933 24.59 21.06 23.84
C LEU A 933 24.53 21.23 25.38
N LYS A 934 25.47 22.01 25.92
CA LYS A 934 25.55 22.34 27.35
C LYS A 934 24.44 23.27 27.80
#